data_AF-A0A564TWF2-F1
#
_entry.id   AF-A0A564TWF2-F1
#
_cell.length_a   1.000
_cell.length_b   1.000
_cell.length_c   1.000
_cell.angle_alpha   90.00
_cell.angle_beta   90.00
_cell.angle_gamma   90.00
#
_symmetry.space_group_name_H-M   'P 1'
#
loop_
_entity.id
_entity.type
_entity.pdbx_description
1 polymer ?
#
loop_
_entity_poly.entity_id
_entity_poly.type
_entity_poly.pdbx_seq_one_letter_code
_entity_poly.pdbx_strand_id
1 'polypeptide(L)'
;MCDKIKVLVCGARFGQFYMEAIKGDMRYELIGILARGSTLAQECAKRYETVLYTELTKVPKQIDIVCVAVKTGILGGAGTDLALYFLNKGISVILEQPIHYQDLVECYKIARKKQVAFHVGNLYLNLPQVKLFLALAERLSRQQKILYINVDMATQVSYPFVRILIEILGKAKGIVSNASNERESIFQNISLQWNETFVQIRAQNQEGNQVADNCMHLLFQITVGVNSGSLVLADTNGLIFWRERMEIPNLGFVPGDLSMSEVFPMREVPTKIVSNPQEIYGELLSRNWVKAVKDDVDILLEIKDAPDRDQRMARKGTLELAAAQNWKLLTQAIGYPKKICETDSNKISFREVLSEYISGASMLERYALISEQEVKEAVLQINRASLLSILKYFQDKGFFVDKEQCVLESKLINDLLLERKFHFIIGRWLSVLSQNMYIKKVKDCYCCMLSTISNEELQKQWEIALKLWKERLGEEIVGQYFYSSAMNLDGQLQGNIKANYLLYPEGHTDIAEALYRNTIIAWYMNQAIAQRILEGFNKKGKIRILEVGAGIGATSDVVIKSIINSGYEQKLEEYCYTDLSPYFLIKARERYKRARWLVTKEIDINISLQEQGIEEYAYDVIIAAGVINNVDDTISVLKNLLHCMKMDGFFYMSEAVGESIPMLISQVFMMQKAKDARENANMTFLSRKMWYEAFERAGLLLVDMTPKEEDKLYALEQSLFILRPQ
;
A
#
# COMPACT_ATOMS: atom_id res chain seq x y z
N MET A 1 -31.47 -24.35 17.50
CA MET A 1 -30.13 -24.40 16.88
C MET A 1 -30.21 -25.41 15.76
N CYS A 2 -29.84 -25.04 14.53
CA CYS A 2 -29.76 -26.01 13.44
C CYS A 2 -28.54 -26.91 13.71
N ASP A 3 -28.66 -28.23 13.53
CA ASP A 3 -27.52 -29.14 13.66
C ASP A 3 -26.44 -28.74 12.64
N LYS A 4 -25.18 -28.70 13.09
CA LYS A 4 -24.05 -28.37 12.23
C LYS A 4 -23.80 -29.51 11.24
N ILE A 5 -23.35 -29.15 10.05
CA ILE A 5 -22.98 -30.09 8.99
C ILE A 5 -21.61 -30.68 9.33
N LYS A 6 -21.56 -32.00 9.54
CA LYS A 6 -20.36 -32.73 9.94
C LYS A 6 -19.48 -33.04 8.74
N VAL A 7 -18.27 -32.48 8.74
CA VAL A 7 -17.32 -32.56 7.63
C VAL A 7 -16.05 -33.31 8.04
N LEU A 8 -15.69 -34.32 7.25
CA LEU A 8 -14.39 -35.00 7.35
C LEU A 8 -13.47 -34.51 6.22
N VAL A 9 -12.22 -34.15 6.54
CA VAL A 9 -11.22 -33.79 5.53
C VAL A 9 -10.21 -34.93 5.37
N CYS A 10 -10.02 -35.42 4.15
CA CYS A 10 -8.98 -36.40 3.82
C CYS A 10 -7.76 -35.70 3.23
N GLY A 11 -6.59 -35.90 3.84
CA GLY A 11 -5.33 -35.26 3.45
C GLY A 11 -5.00 -34.02 4.29
N ALA A 12 -3.70 -33.83 4.57
CA ALA A 12 -3.21 -32.77 5.46
C ALA A 12 -2.29 -31.74 4.77
N ARG A 13 -2.08 -31.83 3.44
CA ARG A 13 -1.34 -30.81 2.68
C ARG A 13 -2.33 -29.75 2.19
N PHE A 14 -2.85 -29.91 0.97
CA PHE A 14 -3.89 -29.04 0.43
C PHE A 14 -5.18 -29.04 1.27
N GLY A 15 -5.46 -30.15 1.98
CA GLY A 15 -6.59 -30.25 2.91
C GLY A 15 -6.62 -29.19 4.02
N GLN A 16 -5.52 -28.51 4.33
CA GLN A 16 -5.51 -27.39 5.28
C GLN A 16 -6.42 -26.23 4.84
N PHE A 17 -6.54 -25.96 3.53
CA PHE A 17 -7.47 -24.93 3.04
C PHE A 17 -8.93 -25.31 3.34
N TYR A 18 -9.28 -26.60 3.22
CA TYR A 18 -10.59 -27.09 3.63
C TYR A 18 -10.77 -26.99 5.16
N MET A 19 -9.75 -27.32 5.96
CA MET A 19 -9.83 -27.21 7.42
C MET A 19 -10.08 -25.76 7.86
N GLU A 20 -9.37 -24.79 7.29
CA GLU A 20 -9.61 -23.36 7.53
C GLU A 20 -11.01 -22.92 7.07
N ALA A 21 -11.43 -23.32 5.87
CA ALA A 21 -12.75 -22.99 5.32
C ALA A 21 -13.89 -23.48 6.21
N ILE A 22 -13.76 -24.71 6.73
CA ILE A 22 -14.75 -25.34 7.60
C ILE A 22 -14.73 -24.72 9.00
N LYS A 23 -13.55 -24.52 9.61
CA LYS A 23 -13.45 -23.94 10.95
C LYS A 23 -13.94 -22.49 11.00
N GLY A 24 -13.78 -21.75 9.90
CA GLY A 24 -14.18 -20.35 9.78
C GLY A 24 -15.68 -20.09 9.61
N ASP A 25 -16.54 -21.11 9.45
CA ASP A 25 -17.98 -20.93 9.23
C ASP A 25 -18.82 -21.76 10.22
N MET A 26 -19.76 -21.10 10.89
CA MET A 26 -20.58 -21.68 11.97
C MET A 26 -21.53 -22.79 11.50
N ARG A 27 -21.80 -22.91 10.19
CA ARG A 27 -22.66 -23.97 9.61
C ARG A 27 -22.00 -25.34 9.66
N TYR A 28 -20.67 -25.40 9.71
CA TYR A 28 -19.91 -26.64 9.60
C TYR A 28 -19.26 -27.05 10.94
N GLU A 29 -19.03 -28.35 11.08
CA GLU A 29 -18.27 -28.95 12.17
C GLU A 29 -17.18 -29.87 11.58
N LEU A 30 -15.92 -29.56 11.85
CA LEU A 30 -14.80 -30.42 11.46
C LEU A 30 -14.68 -31.61 12.43
N ILE A 31 -15.21 -32.76 12.03
CA ILE A 31 -15.26 -33.96 12.89
C ILE A 31 -13.98 -34.81 12.85
N GLY A 32 -13.06 -34.49 11.94
CA GLY A 32 -11.72 -35.06 11.94
C GLY A 32 -10.99 -34.95 10.61
N ILE A 33 -9.76 -35.48 10.64
CA ILE A 33 -8.83 -35.51 9.53
C ILE A 33 -8.48 -36.97 9.26
N LEU A 34 -8.62 -37.43 8.02
CA LEU A 34 -8.16 -38.76 7.59
C LEU A 34 -6.84 -38.62 6.83
N ALA A 35 -5.74 -39.14 7.37
CA ALA A 35 -4.41 -39.09 6.74
C ALA A 35 -3.51 -40.24 7.21
N ARG A 36 -2.30 -40.38 6.62
CA ARG A 36 -1.35 -41.46 6.95
C ARG A 36 -0.56 -41.27 8.25
N GLY A 37 -0.92 -40.31 9.10
CA GLY A 37 -0.26 -40.10 10.40
C GLY A 37 1.07 -39.33 10.37
N SER A 38 1.37 -38.59 9.29
CA SER A 38 2.58 -37.74 9.22
C SER A 38 2.59 -36.65 10.29
N THR A 39 3.78 -36.09 10.60
CA THR A 39 3.94 -34.97 11.53
C THR A 39 3.00 -33.81 11.20
N LEU A 40 2.94 -33.41 9.93
CA LEU A 40 2.01 -32.37 9.46
C LEU A 40 0.54 -32.68 9.78
N ALA A 41 0.10 -33.94 9.63
CA ALA A 41 -1.28 -34.32 9.93
C ALA A 41 -1.58 -34.29 11.43
N GLN A 42 -0.61 -34.63 12.27
CA GLN A 42 -0.71 -34.52 13.73
C GLN A 42 -0.79 -33.05 14.18
N GLU A 43 0.05 -32.20 13.59
CA GLU A 43 0.03 -30.75 13.83
C GLU A 43 -1.30 -30.12 13.42
N CYS A 44 -1.85 -30.49 12.26
CA CYS A 44 -3.18 -30.05 11.83
C CYS A 44 -4.26 -30.47 12.83
N ALA A 45 -4.30 -31.74 13.25
CA ALA A 45 -5.30 -32.23 14.19
C ALA A 45 -5.24 -31.47 15.53
N LYS A 46 -4.03 -31.20 16.04
CA LYS A 46 -3.82 -30.36 17.23
C LYS A 46 -4.28 -28.92 17.00
N ARG A 47 -3.90 -28.29 15.88
CA ARG A 47 -4.20 -26.88 15.55
C ARG A 47 -5.69 -26.61 15.41
N TYR A 48 -6.44 -27.53 14.80
CA TYR A 48 -7.88 -27.40 14.58
C TYR A 48 -8.74 -28.01 15.69
N GLU A 49 -8.09 -28.61 16.70
CA GLU A 49 -8.74 -29.26 17.85
C GLU A 49 -9.71 -30.37 17.40
N THR A 50 -9.20 -31.27 16.55
CA THR A 50 -10.00 -32.35 15.97
C THR A 50 -9.25 -33.69 15.97
N VAL A 51 -9.95 -34.78 15.65
CA VAL A 51 -9.39 -36.14 15.70
C VAL A 51 -8.64 -36.47 14.41
N LEU A 52 -7.44 -37.05 14.54
CA LEU A 52 -6.71 -37.66 13.42
C LEU A 52 -7.07 -39.14 13.31
N TYR A 53 -7.70 -39.52 12.20
CA TYR A 53 -7.93 -40.91 11.81
C TYR A 53 -6.81 -41.36 10.87
N THR A 54 -6.16 -42.47 11.20
CA THR A 54 -5.16 -43.13 10.35
C THR A 54 -5.70 -44.31 9.56
N GLU A 55 -6.91 -44.76 9.89
CA GLU A 55 -7.57 -45.93 9.33
C GLU A 55 -9.04 -45.61 9.05
N LEU A 56 -9.56 -46.04 7.89
CA LEU A 56 -10.95 -45.83 7.49
C LEU A 56 -11.96 -46.43 8.47
N THR A 57 -11.62 -47.54 9.13
CA THR A 57 -12.47 -48.24 10.10
C THR A 57 -12.75 -47.45 11.37
N LYS A 58 -11.87 -46.49 11.70
CA LYS A 58 -11.96 -45.65 12.91
C LYS A 58 -12.76 -44.36 12.67
N VAL A 59 -13.08 -44.06 11.42
CA VAL A 59 -13.86 -42.87 11.05
C VAL A 59 -15.31 -43.04 11.53
N PRO A 60 -15.93 -42.04 12.18
CA PRO A 60 -17.29 -42.13 12.70
C PRO A 60 -18.33 -42.31 11.57
N LYS A 61 -19.48 -42.92 11.89
CA LYS A 61 -20.55 -43.16 10.91
C LYS A 61 -21.37 -41.91 10.55
N GLN A 62 -21.46 -40.94 11.45
CA GLN A 62 -22.29 -39.75 11.26
C GLN A 62 -21.47 -38.63 10.60
N ILE A 63 -21.45 -38.63 9.27
CA ILE A 63 -20.76 -37.65 8.43
C ILE A 63 -21.72 -37.18 7.34
N ASP A 64 -21.80 -35.87 7.12
CA ASP A 64 -22.64 -35.30 6.06
C ASP A 64 -21.86 -35.13 4.76
N ILE A 65 -20.61 -34.67 4.85
CA ILE A 65 -19.73 -34.35 3.72
C ILE A 65 -18.30 -34.85 3.98
N VAL A 66 -17.66 -35.36 2.94
CA VAL A 66 -16.22 -35.66 2.94
C VAL A 66 -15.50 -34.82 1.88
N CYS A 67 -14.46 -34.10 2.31
CA CYS A 67 -13.57 -33.36 1.42
C CYS A 67 -12.29 -34.15 1.17
N VAL A 68 -12.11 -34.66 -0.05
CA VAL A 68 -10.96 -35.48 -0.42
C VAL A 68 -9.90 -34.63 -1.12
N ALA A 69 -8.91 -34.17 -0.34
CA ALA A 69 -7.76 -33.39 -0.79
C ALA A 69 -6.48 -34.25 -0.80
N VAL A 70 -6.56 -35.39 -1.48
CA VAL A 70 -5.47 -36.37 -1.67
C VAL A 70 -5.28 -36.57 -3.17
N LYS A 71 -4.02 -36.68 -3.63
CA LYS A 71 -3.69 -37.01 -5.02
C LYS A 71 -4.57 -38.16 -5.53
N THR A 72 -5.13 -38.00 -6.72
CA THR A 72 -5.95 -39.01 -7.41
C THR A 72 -5.07 -40.11 -8.02
N GLY A 73 -5.69 -41.17 -8.55
CA GLY A 73 -4.98 -42.32 -9.12
C GLY A 73 -4.01 -41.95 -10.24
N ILE A 74 -4.38 -41.00 -11.11
CA ILE A 74 -3.53 -40.50 -12.21
C ILE A 74 -2.27 -39.78 -11.72
N LEU A 75 -2.27 -39.30 -10.47
CA LEU A 75 -1.13 -38.69 -9.80
C LEU A 75 -0.46 -39.64 -8.79
N GLY A 76 -0.79 -40.94 -8.82
CA GLY A 76 -0.22 -41.97 -7.95
C GLY A 76 -0.72 -41.93 -6.50
N GLY A 77 -1.91 -41.37 -6.24
CA GLY A 77 -2.50 -41.33 -4.90
C GLY A 77 -3.85 -42.04 -4.78
N ALA A 78 -4.36 -42.14 -3.56
CA ALA A 78 -5.58 -42.89 -3.21
C ALA A 78 -6.86 -42.02 -3.19
N GLY A 79 -6.81 -40.80 -3.74
CA GLY A 79 -7.94 -39.86 -3.69
C GLY A 79 -9.21 -40.40 -4.34
N THR A 80 -9.10 -41.02 -5.51
CA THR A 80 -10.22 -41.67 -6.20
C THR A 80 -10.84 -42.77 -5.33
N ASP A 81 -10.02 -43.66 -4.78
CA ASP A 81 -10.49 -44.79 -3.97
C ASP A 81 -11.23 -44.33 -2.71
N LEU A 82 -10.71 -43.28 -2.05
CA LEU A 82 -11.36 -42.66 -0.90
C LEU A 82 -12.73 -42.07 -1.28
N ALA A 83 -12.81 -41.35 -2.39
CA ALA A 83 -14.07 -40.80 -2.87
C ALA A 83 -15.11 -41.90 -3.16
N LEU A 84 -14.71 -42.94 -3.91
CA LEU A 84 -15.58 -44.08 -4.21
C LEU A 84 -16.02 -44.84 -2.94
N TYR A 85 -15.14 -44.96 -1.94
CA TYR A 85 -15.46 -45.57 -0.65
C TYR A 85 -16.61 -44.83 0.06
N PHE A 86 -16.47 -43.50 0.23
CA PHE A 86 -17.47 -42.70 0.94
C PHE A 86 -18.78 -42.54 0.16
N LEU A 87 -18.71 -42.39 -1.17
CA LEU A 87 -19.90 -42.40 -2.02
C LEU A 87 -20.68 -43.72 -1.89
N ASN A 88 -20.00 -44.87 -1.86
CA ASN A 88 -20.65 -46.18 -1.66
C ASN A 88 -21.31 -46.34 -0.29
N LYS A 89 -20.82 -45.61 0.73
CA LYS A 89 -21.42 -45.52 2.06
C LYS A 89 -22.61 -44.56 2.12
N GLY A 90 -22.93 -43.87 1.04
CA GLY A 90 -24.04 -42.91 0.99
C GLY A 90 -23.67 -41.58 1.66
N ILE A 91 -22.42 -41.15 1.54
CA ILE A 91 -21.95 -39.83 2.01
C ILE A 91 -21.62 -38.95 0.80
N SER A 92 -21.95 -37.66 0.84
CA SER A 92 -21.64 -36.73 -0.25
C SER A 92 -20.15 -36.36 -0.24
N VAL A 93 -19.54 -36.26 -1.41
CA VAL A 93 -18.08 -36.12 -1.54
C VAL A 93 -17.71 -34.97 -2.46
N ILE A 94 -16.73 -34.17 -2.03
CA ILE A 94 -15.93 -33.34 -2.92
C ILE A 94 -14.56 -33.99 -3.13
N LEU A 95 -14.13 -34.10 -4.38
CA LEU A 95 -12.82 -34.65 -4.75
C LEU A 95 -12.01 -33.59 -5.48
N GLU A 96 -10.82 -33.29 -4.96
CA GLU A 96 -9.91 -32.33 -5.60
C GLU A 96 -9.39 -32.83 -6.95
N GLN A 97 -9.31 -31.89 -7.88
CA GLN A 97 -8.79 -32.08 -9.23
C GLN A 97 -7.25 -32.21 -9.24
N PRO A 98 -6.63 -32.77 -10.31
CA PRO A 98 -7.23 -33.33 -11.52
C PRO A 98 -7.72 -34.78 -11.32
N ILE A 99 -8.78 -35.15 -12.06
CA ILE A 99 -9.39 -36.49 -12.00
C ILE A 99 -9.42 -37.12 -13.40
N HIS A 100 -9.04 -38.38 -13.52
CA HIS A 100 -9.11 -39.11 -14.79
C HIS A 100 -10.58 -39.33 -15.22
N TYR A 101 -10.84 -39.34 -16.53
CA TYR A 101 -12.19 -39.41 -17.07
C TYR A 101 -13.00 -40.61 -16.56
N GLN A 102 -12.40 -41.81 -16.50
CA GLN A 102 -13.11 -43.02 -16.09
C GLN A 102 -13.50 -42.97 -14.60
N ASP A 103 -12.58 -42.55 -13.75
CA ASP A 103 -12.79 -42.34 -12.31
C ASP A 103 -13.92 -41.35 -12.06
N LEU A 104 -13.95 -40.27 -12.86
CA LEU A 104 -14.97 -39.24 -12.75
C LEU A 104 -16.35 -39.77 -13.15
N VAL A 105 -16.45 -40.54 -14.24
CA VAL A 105 -17.69 -41.24 -14.64
C VAL A 105 -18.18 -42.15 -13.52
N GLU A 106 -17.27 -42.90 -12.90
CA GLU A 106 -17.61 -43.82 -11.82
C GLU A 106 -18.12 -43.08 -10.58
N CYS A 107 -17.46 -41.99 -10.16
CA CYS A 107 -17.91 -41.15 -9.05
C CYS A 107 -19.34 -40.63 -9.27
N TYR A 108 -19.62 -40.02 -10.42
CA TYR A 108 -20.97 -39.53 -10.75
C TYR A 108 -22.02 -40.65 -10.80
N LYS A 109 -21.66 -41.82 -11.34
CA LYS A 109 -22.54 -42.99 -11.41
C LYS A 109 -22.91 -43.50 -10.01
N ILE A 110 -21.94 -43.62 -9.12
CA ILE A 110 -22.16 -44.09 -7.75
C ILE A 110 -22.94 -43.05 -6.95
N ALA A 111 -22.58 -41.76 -7.06
CA ALA A 111 -23.28 -40.68 -6.37
C ALA A 111 -24.78 -40.68 -6.70
N ARG A 112 -25.12 -40.79 -7.99
CA ARG A 112 -26.51 -40.92 -8.46
C ARG A 112 -27.19 -42.18 -7.91
N LYS A 113 -26.52 -43.34 -8.00
CA LYS A 113 -27.05 -44.62 -7.50
C LYS A 113 -27.35 -44.58 -5.99
N LYS A 114 -26.50 -43.88 -5.24
CA LYS A 114 -26.57 -43.77 -3.77
C LYS A 114 -27.37 -42.57 -3.29
N GLN A 115 -27.92 -41.78 -4.21
CA GLN A 115 -28.68 -40.58 -3.93
C GLN A 115 -27.92 -39.57 -3.05
N VAL A 116 -26.65 -39.35 -3.37
CA VAL A 116 -25.78 -38.36 -2.73
C VAL A 116 -25.19 -37.40 -3.75
N ALA A 117 -24.63 -36.28 -3.29
CA ALA A 117 -23.96 -35.32 -4.16
C ALA A 117 -22.48 -35.67 -4.35
N PHE A 118 -21.98 -35.37 -5.55
CA PHE A 118 -20.56 -35.39 -5.87
C PHE A 118 -20.20 -34.09 -6.61
N HIS A 119 -19.08 -33.49 -6.21
CA HIS A 119 -18.55 -32.25 -6.80
C HIS A 119 -17.04 -32.37 -6.99
N VAL A 120 -16.51 -31.74 -8.03
CA VAL A 120 -15.07 -31.66 -8.28
C VAL A 120 -14.57 -30.36 -7.68
N GLY A 121 -13.62 -30.44 -6.74
CA GLY A 121 -12.96 -29.27 -6.18
C GLY A 121 -12.15 -28.55 -7.26
N ASN A 122 -12.39 -27.25 -7.43
CA ASN A 122 -11.69 -26.40 -8.37
C ASN A 122 -11.77 -24.94 -7.90
N LEU A 123 -10.95 -24.62 -6.90
CA LEU A 123 -10.90 -23.29 -6.28
C LEU A 123 -10.73 -22.16 -7.31
N TYR A 124 -10.02 -22.41 -8.42
CA TYR A 124 -9.63 -21.36 -9.38
C TYR A 124 -10.84 -20.72 -10.05
N LEU A 125 -11.89 -21.49 -10.35
CA LEU A 125 -13.16 -20.94 -10.86
C LEU A 125 -13.89 -20.08 -9.82
N ASN A 126 -13.56 -20.27 -8.54
CA ASN A 126 -14.17 -19.54 -7.44
C ASN A 126 -13.42 -18.24 -7.07
N LEU A 127 -12.22 -18.01 -7.61
CA LEU A 127 -11.44 -16.81 -7.32
C LEU A 127 -12.11 -15.54 -7.87
N PRO A 128 -12.09 -14.42 -7.13
CA PRO A 128 -12.77 -13.18 -7.54
C PRO A 128 -12.35 -12.66 -8.93
N GLN A 129 -11.04 -12.62 -9.21
CA GLN A 129 -10.53 -12.14 -10.50
C GLN A 129 -10.91 -13.09 -11.64
N VAL A 130 -10.88 -14.40 -11.42
CA VAL A 130 -11.28 -15.39 -12.44
C VAL A 130 -12.78 -15.30 -12.72
N LYS A 131 -13.65 -15.18 -11.70
CA LYS A 131 -15.09 -14.98 -11.87
C LYS A 131 -15.38 -13.70 -12.68
N LEU A 132 -14.73 -12.59 -12.35
CA LEU A 132 -14.90 -11.33 -13.06
C LEU A 132 -14.43 -11.44 -14.51
N PHE A 133 -13.26 -12.01 -14.75
CA PHE A 133 -12.72 -12.23 -16.09
C PHE A 133 -13.67 -13.09 -16.95
N LEU A 134 -14.16 -14.21 -16.43
CA LEU A 134 -15.12 -15.08 -17.12
C LEU A 134 -16.42 -14.35 -17.45
N ALA A 135 -16.97 -13.60 -16.49
CA ALA A 135 -18.20 -12.82 -16.69
C ALA A 135 -18.05 -11.73 -17.77
N LEU A 136 -16.86 -11.14 -17.90
CA LEU A 136 -16.55 -10.18 -18.96
C LEU A 136 -16.32 -10.87 -20.30
N ALA A 137 -15.56 -11.97 -20.33
CA ALA A 137 -15.32 -12.75 -21.54
C ALA A 137 -16.63 -13.30 -22.14
N GLU A 138 -17.57 -13.75 -21.30
CA GLU A 138 -18.91 -14.18 -21.74
C GLU A 138 -19.71 -13.03 -22.36
N ARG A 139 -19.70 -11.84 -21.74
CA ARG A 139 -20.39 -10.67 -22.30
C ARG A 139 -19.77 -10.22 -23.61
N LEU A 140 -18.44 -10.28 -23.70
CA LEU A 140 -17.70 -9.96 -24.90
C LEU A 140 -18.02 -10.93 -26.04
N SER A 141 -18.09 -12.23 -25.75
CA SER A 141 -18.38 -13.26 -26.76
C SER A 141 -19.80 -13.19 -27.32
N ARG A 142 -20.75 -12.61 -26.56
CA ARG A 142 -22.10 -12.30 -27.04
C ARG A 142 -22.15 -11.14 -28.03
N GLN A 143 -21.14 -10.26 -28.03
CA GLN A 143 -21.09 -9.07 -28.88
C GLN A 143 -20.14 -9.24 -30.07
N GLN A 144 -19.03 -9.94 -29.88
CA GLN A 144 -18.03 -10.18 -30.93
C GLN A 144 -17.49 -11.60 -30.88
N LYS A 145 -17.17 -12.15 -32.06
CA LYS A 145 -16.53 -13.47 -32.17
C LYS A 145 -15.15 -13.43 -31.50
N ILE A 146 -14.87 -14.40 -30.64
CA ILE A 146 -13.52 -14.64 -30.12
C ILE A 146 -12.63 -15.16 -31.26
N LEU A 147 -11.60 -14.38 -31.57
CA LEU A 147 -10.67 -14.65 -32.66
C LEU A 147 -9.53 -15.56 -32.21
N TYR A 148 -9.00 -15.32 -31.00
CA TYR A 148 -7.91 -16.11 -30.42
C TYR A 148 -7.94 -16.08 -28.89
N ILE A 149 -7.29 -17.07 -28.28
CA ILE A 149 -6.94 -17.06 -26.87
C ILE A 149 -5.43 -17.32 -26.73
N ASN A 150 -4.72 -16.47 -26.00
CA ASN A 150 -3.31 -16.68 -25.65
C ASN A 150 -3.18 -16.96 -24.16
N VAL A 151 -2.34 -17.92 -23.79
CA VAL A 151 -2.23 -18.43 -22.43
C VAL A 151 -0.78 -18.69 -22.08
N ASP A 152 -0.36 -18.21 -20.92
CA ASP A 152 0.84 -18.71 -20.26
C ASP A 152 0.40 -19.41 -18.97
N MET A 153 0.90 -20.61 -18.69
CA MET A 153 0.50 -21.33 -17.48
C MET A 153 1.56 -22.31 -16.98
N ALA A 154 1.53 -22.61 -15.69
CA ALA A 154 2.17 -23.79 -15.14
C ALA A 154 1.35 -25.07 -15.44
N THR A 155 2.02 -26.20 -15.70
CA THR A 155 1.31 -27.44 -16.06
C THR A 155 0.50 -28.03 -14.90
N GLN A 156 0.86 -27.69 -13.66
CA GLN A 156 0.14 -28.00 -12.42
C GLN A 156 -1.30 -27.47 -12.44
N VAL A 157 -1.56 -26.35 -13.14
CA VAL A 157 -2.89 -25.73 -13.25
C VAL A 157 -3.53 -25.94 -14.63
N SER A 158 -3.08 -26.96 -15.37
CA SER A 158 -3.61 -27.28 -16.70
C SER A 158 -5.07 -27.75 -16.70
N TYR A 159 -5.51 -28.48 -15.67
CA TYR A 159 -6.91 -28.92 -15.55
C TYR A 159 -7.88 -27.77 -15.24
N PRO A 160 -7.64 -26.89 -14.24
CA PRO A 160 -8.53 -25.74 -14.04
C PRO A 160 -8.51 -24.79 -15.24
N PHE A 161 -7.38 -24.66 -15.94
CA PHE A 161 -7.32 -23.94 -17.20
C PHE A 161 -8.25 -24.53 -18.27
N VAL A 162 -8.24 -25.85 -18.48
CA VAL A 162 -9.17 -26.50 -19.43
C VAL A 162 -10.63 -26.24 -19.03
N ARG A 163 -10.93 -26.19 -17.73
CA ARG A 163 -12.26 -25.78 -17.27
C ARG A 163 -12.58 -24.33 -17.61
N ILE A 164 -11.64 -23.40 -17.45
CA ILE A 164 -11.80 -22.00 -17.85
C ILE A 164 -12.07 -21.89 -19.36
N LEU A 165 -11.35 -22.64 -20.20
CA LEU A 165 -11.63 -22.66 -21.65
C LEU A 165 -13.05 -23.12 -21.97
N ILE A 166 -13.56 -24.12 -21.25
CA ILE A 166 -14.95 -24.58 -21.43
C ILE A 166 -15.96 -23.49 -21.03
N GLU A 167 -15.69 -22.69 -20.00
CA GLU A 167 -16.57 -21.56 -19.65
C GLU A 167 -16.55 -20.46 -20.73
N ILE A 168 -15.43 -20.24 -21.41
CA ILE A 168 -15.28 -19.19 -22.44
C ILE A 168 -15.79 -19.64 -23.81
N LEU A 169 -15.37 -20.83 -24.27
CA LEU A 169 -15.57 -21.34 -25.62
C LEU A 169 -16.62 -22.46 -25.71
N GLY A 170 -17.15 -22.90 -24.58
CA GLY A 170 -17.98 -24.10 -24.51
C GLY A 170 -17.17 -25.40 -24.66
N LYS A 171 -17.88 -26.53 -24.58
CA LYS A 171 -17.30 -27.87 -24.76
C LYS A 171 -16.68 -28.01 -26.16
N ALA A 172 -15.46 -28.52 -26.24
CA ALA A 172 -14.84 -28.86 -27.51
C ALA A 172 -15.57 -30.05 -28.17
N LYS A 173 -15.84 -29.96 -29.48
CA LYS A 173 -16.26 -31.12 -30.30
C LYS A 173 -15.07 -31.95 -30.80
N GLY A 174 -13.87 -31.37 -30.73
CA GLY A 174 -12.57 -31.98 -31.04
C GLY A 174 -11.46 -30.97 -30.80
N ILE A 175 -10.25 -31.45 -30.49
CA ILE A 175 -9.05 -30.61 -30.30
C ILE A 175 -7.97 -31.17 -31.22
N VAL A 176 -7.44 -30.32 -32.09
CA VAL A 176 -6.20 -30.62 -32.84
C VAL A 176 -5.08 -29.87 -32.14
N SER A 177 -4.06 -30.60 -31.69
CA SER A 177 -2.93 -30.04 -30.95
C SER A 177 -1.62 -30.23 -31.71
N ASN A 178 -0.82 -29.17 -31.80
CA ASN A 178 0.57 -29.22 -32.24
C ASN A 178 1.46 -28.67 -31.12
N ALA A 179 2.47 -29.43 -30.71
CA ALA A 179 3.43 -29.00 -29.69
C ALA A 179 4.80 -28.74 -30.33
N SER A 180 5.53 -27.72 -29.86
CA SER A 180 6.91 -27.51 -30.26
C SER A 180 7.82 -28.62 -29.72
N ASN A 181 8.81 -29.05 -30.50
CA ASN A 181 9.76 -30.10 -30.08
C ASN A 181 10.97 -29.50 -29.33
N GLU A 182 10.70 -28.61 -28.38
CA GLU A 182 11.73 -27.85 -27.64
C GLU A 182 11.94 -28.45 -26.25
N ARG A 183 12.68 -29.56 -26.18
CA ARG A 183 12.87 -30.34 -24.94
C ARG A 183 13.72 -29.62 -23.87
N GLU A 184 14.49 -28.61 -24.25
CA GLU A 184 15.38 -27.88 -23.33
C GLU A 184 14.80 -26.56 -22.81
N SER A 185 13.68 -26.10 -23.36
CA SER A 185 13.03 -24.84 -22.94
C SER A 185 12.30 -25.00 -21.61
N ILE A 186 12.20 -23.89 -20.85
CA ILE A 186 11.34 -23.80 -19.65
C ILE A 186 9.86 -23.90 -20.07
N PHE A 187 9.52 -23.28 -21.20
CA PHE A 187 8.17 -23.24 -21.75
C PHE A 187 8.06 -24.11 -23.00
N GLN A 188 7.00 -24.91 -23.06
CA GLN A 188 6.59 -25.60 -24.26
C GLN A 188 5.45 -24.85 -24.92
N ASN A 189 5.54 -24.66 -26.24
CA ASN A 189 4.51 -24.00 -27.01
C ASN A 189 3.52 -25.03 -27.55
N ILE A 190 2.23 -24.87 -27.26
CA ILE A 190 1.14 -25.70 -27.78
C ILE A 190 0.16 -24.82 -28.53
N SER A 191 -0.12 -25.19 -29.78
CA SER A 191 -1.21 -24.62 -30.56
C SER A 191 -2.38 -25.60 -30.56
N LEU A 192 -3.55 -25.13 -30.14
CA LEU A 192 -4.80 -25.89 -30.15
C LEU A 192 -5.82 -25.21 -31.07
N GLN A 193 -6.50 -26.01 -31.89
CA GLN A 193 -7.76 -25.59 -32.50
C GLN A 193 -8.92 -26.06 -31.61
N TRP A 194 -9.57 -25.13 -30.90
CA TRP A 194 -10.72 -25.40 -30.03
C TRP A 194 -12.01 -24.96 -30.72
N ASN A 195 -12.75 -25.92 -31.27
CA ASN A 195 -13.85 -25.60 -32.19
C ASN A 195 -13.34 -24.69 -33.35
N GLU A 196 -13.86 -23.47 -33.48
CA GLU A 196 -13.42 -22.49 -34.48
C GLU A 196 -12.38 -21.48 -33.97
N THR A 197 -12.01 -21.55 -32.69
CA THR A 197 -11.11 -20.59 -32.06
C THR A 197 -9.71 -21.16 -31.90
N PHE A 198 -8.71 -20.38 -32.31
CA PHE A 198 -7.31 -20.72 -32.13
C PHE A 198 -6.86 -20.40 -30.70
N VAL A 199 -6.20 -21.34 -30.04
CA VAL A 199 -5.69 -21.19 -28.67
C VAL A 199 -4.19 -21.47 -28.67
N GLN A 200 -3.39 -20.46 -28.30
CA GLN A 200 -1.96 -20.57 -28.15
C GLN A 200 -1.58 -20.66 -26.67
N ILE A 201 -0.78 -21.65 -26.31
CA ILE A 201 -0.40 -21.94 -24.92
C ILE A 201 1.13 -21.97 -24.81
N ARG A 202 1.69 -21.26 -23.84
CA ARG A 202 3.05 -21.46 -23.34
C ARG A 202 2.97 -22.13 -21.97
N ALA A 203 3.22 -23.43 -21.94
CA ALA A 203 3.14 -24.22 -20.73
C ALA A 203 4.53 -24.35 -20.08
N GLN A 204 4.70 -23.84 -18.86
CA GLN A 204 5.89 -24.12 -18.06
C GLN A 204 5.85 -25.60 -17.64
N ASN A 205 6.61 -26.44 -18.33
CA ASN A 205 6.57 -27.89 -18.10
C ASN A 205 7.70 -28.35 -17.17
N GLN A 206 7.75 -27.76 -15.97
CA GLN A 206 8.73 -28.05 -14.93
C GLN A 206 8.05 -28.15 -13.57
N GLU A 207 8.56 -29.03 -12.70
CA GLU A 207 8.06 -29.19 -11.33
C GLU A 207 9.20 -29.43 -10.33
N GLY A 208 8.99 -29.01 -9.08
CA GLY A 208 9.97 -29.23 -8.01
C GLY A 208 10.21 -30.71 -7.71
N ASN A 209 11.45 -31.01 -7.32
CA ASN A 209 11.86 -32.37 -6.93
C ASN A 209 11.24 -32.82 -5.60
N GLN A 210 11.12 -31.91 -4.62
CA GLN A 210 10.57 -32.23 -3.31
C GLN A 210 9.06 -31.95 -3.24
N VAL A 211 8.64 -30.80 -3.77
CA VAL A 211 7.24 -30.40 -3.83
C VAL A 211 6.90 -30.10 -5.29
N ALA A 212 5.96 -30.86 -5.87
CA ALA A 212 5.58 -30.72 -7.28
C ALA A 212 5.07 -29.31 -7.64
N ASP A 213 4.40 -28.65 -6.70
CA ASP A 213 3.85 -27.30 -6.87
C ASP A 213 4.90 -26.19 -6.63
N ASN A 214 6.14 -26.54 -6.27
CA ASN A 214 7.22 -25.55 -6.18
C ASN A 214 7.76 -25.19 -7.58
N CYS A 215 8.43 -24.04 -7.64
CA CYS A 215 9.08 -23.50 -8.85
C CYS A 215 8.13 -23.09 -9.98
N MET A 216 6.83 -22.92 -9.72
CA MET A 216 5.93 -22.28 -10.69
C MET A 216 6.36 -20.82 -10.90
N HIS A 217 6.66 -20.42 -12.13
CA HIS A 217 6.94 -19.02 -12.49
C HIS A 217 5.67 -18.18 -12.50
N LEU A 218 4.52 -18.83 -12.72
CA LEU A 218 3.19 -18.25 -12.81
C LEU A 218 2.15 -19.35 -12.57
N LEU A 219 0.92 -18.99 -12.20
CA LEU A 219 -0.21 -19.92 -12.26
C LEU A 219 -0.78 -19.94 -13.67
N PHE A 220 -1.60 -18.95 -14.03
CA PHE A 220 -2.00 -18.73 -15.43
C PHE A 220 -2.30 -17.27 -15.74
N GLN A 221 -1.94 -16.85 -16.95
CA GLN A 221 -2.32 -15.59 -17.59
C GLN A 221 -3.15 -15.92 -18.83
N ILE A 222 -4.26 -15.21 -19.06
CA ILE A 222 -5.18 -15.49 -20.17
C ILE A 222 -5.50 -14.18 -20.91
N THR A 223 -5.37 -14.21 -22.23
CA THR A 223 -5.82 -13.13 -23.13
C THR A 223 -6.92 -13.66 -24.05
N VAL A 224 -8.07 -12.99 -24.07
CA VAL A 224 -9.17 -13.26 -25.01
C VAL A 224 -9.23 -12.12 -26.02
N GLY A 225 -8.93 -12.42 -27.28
CA GLY A 225 -8.91 -11.46 -28.38
C GLY A 225 -10.20 -11.46 -29.20
N VAL A 226 -10.73 -10.28 -29.47
CA VAL A 226 -11.85 -10.03 -30.38
C VAL A 226 -11.48 -8.93 -31.39
N ASN A 227 -12.40 -8.57 -32.29
CA ASN A 227 -12.11 -7.58 -33.32
C ASN A 227 -11.78 -6.19 -32.75
N SER A 228 -12.43 -5.79 -31.65
CA SER A 228 -12.21 -4.47 -31.02
C SER A 228 -10.99 -4.38 -30.10
N GLY A 229 -10.37 -5.50 -29.73
CA GLY A 229 -9.27 -5.47 -28.75
C GLY A 229 -9.10 -6.79 -28.03
N SER A 230 -8.51 -6.73 -26.84
CA SER A 230 -8.26 -7.94 -26.03
C SER A 230 -8.46 -7.70 -24.54
N LEU A 231 -9.17 -8.63 -23.90
CA LEU A 231 -9.32 -8.71 -22.45
C LEU A 231 -8.20 -9.59 -21.87
N VAL A 232 -7.49 -9.12 -20.85
CA VAL A 232 -6.35 -9.80 -20.24
C VAL A 232 -6.59 -10.02 -18.75
N LEU A 233 -6.36 -11.25 -18.28
CA LEU A 233 -6.16 -11.62 -16.88
C LEU A 233 -4.68 -11.91 -16.68
N ALA A 234 -3.96 -11.07 -15.93
CA ALA A 234 -2.51 -11.16 -15.80
C ALA A 234 -2.01 -12.29 -14.88
N ASP A 235 -2.83 -12.70 -13.90
CA ASP A 235 -2.61 -13.87 -13.04
C ASP A 235 -3.97 -14.27 -12.41
N THR A 236 -4.05 -15.42 -11.74
CA THR A 236 -5.18 -15.91 -10.94
C THR A 236 -5.76 -14.90 -9.94
N ASN A 237 -4.91 -14.05 -9.37
CA ASN A 237 -5.29 -12.89 -8.55
C ASN A 237 -4.71 -11.59 -9.11
N GLY A 238 -4.44 -11.54 -10.41
CA GLY A 238 -3.73 -10.45 -11.06
C GLY A 238 -4.64 -9.36 -11.62
N LEU A 239 -4.00 -8.33 -12.17
CA LEU A 239 -4.63 -7.24 -12.93
C LEU A 239 -5.53 -7.78 -14.05
N ILE A 240 -6.74 -7.23 -14.15
CA ILE A 240 -7.60 -7.37 -15.33
C ILE A 240 -7.60 -6.04 -16.07
N PHE A 241 -7.28 -6.07 -17.36
CA PHE A 241 -7.31 -4.89 -18.20
C PHE A 241 -7.81 -5.19 -19.61
N TRP A 242 -8.39 -4.18 -20.23
CA TRP A 242 -8.78 -4.16 -21.63
C TRP A 242 -7.75 -3.37 -22.42
N ARG A 243 -7.26 -3.96 -23.52
CA ARG A 243 -6.40 -3.27 -24.49
C ARG A 243 -7.19 -3.03 -25.76
N GLU A 244 -7.40 -1.75 -26.08
CA GLU A 244 -8.08 -1.35 -27.30
C GLU A 244 -7.25 -1.72 -28.54
N ARG A 245 -7.93 -2.15 -29.60
CA ARG A 245 -7.29 -2.25 -30.91
C ARG A 245 -7.22 -0.85 -31.50
N MET A 246 -6.00 -0.40 -31.81
CA MET A 246 -5.80 0.85 -32.54
C MET A 246 -6.39 0.72 -33.96
N GLU A 247 -7.26 1.67 -34.32
CA GLU A 247 -7.75 1.84 -35.68
C GLU A 247 -7.28 3.19 -36.23
N ILE A 248 -6.39 3.13 -37.23
CA ILE A 248 -5.96 4.32 -37.94
C ILE A 248 -6.96 4.56 -39.09
N PRO A 249 -7.74 5.65 -39.08
CA PRO A 249 -8.66 5.92 -40.16
C PRO A 249 -7.89 6.16 -41.47
N ASN A 250 -8.45 5.70 -42.59
CA ASN A 250 -7.91 5.97 -43.92
C ASN A 250 -8.25 7.41 -44.33
N LEU A 251 -7.57 8.37 -43.72
CA LEU A 251 -7.65 9.80 -44.01
C LEU A 251 -6.22 10.31 -44.12
N GLY A 252 -5.94 11.20 -45.07
CA GLY A 252 -4.70 11.98 -45.05
C GLY A 252 -4.75 12.94 -43.87
N PHE A 253 -4.31 12.50 -42.69
CA PHE A 253 -4.27 13.33 -41.49
C PHE A 253 -2.83 13.66 -41.10
N VAL A 254 -2.63 14.84 -40.52
CA VAL A 254 -1.40 15.19 -39.80
C VAL A 254 -1.59 14.75 -38.35
N PRO A 255 -0.61 14.10 -37.68
CA PRO A 255 -0.78 13.59 -36.32
C PRO A 255 -1.33 14.58 -35.28
N GLY A 256 -1.07 15.88 -35.44
CA GLY A 256 -1.60 16.94 -34.57
C GLY A 256 -3.13 17.06 -34.60
N ASP A 257 -3.77 16.68 -35.70
CA ASP A 257 -5.22 16.78 -35.91
C ASP A 257 -6.00 15.64 -35.24
N LEU A 258 -5.30 14.59 -34.80
CA LEU A 258 -5.92 13.41 -34.17
C LEU A 258 -6.64 13.73 -32.86
N SER A 259 -6.20 14.77 -32.15
CA SER A 259 -6.84 15.26 -30.93
C SER A 259 -8.28 15.75 -31.15
N MET A 260 -8.62 16.11 -32.39
CA MET A 260 -9.95 16.63 -32.77
C MET A 260 -10.81 15.58 -33.51
N SER A 261 -10.25 14.41 -33.83
CA SER A 261 -10.94 13.35 -34.59
C SER A 261 -12.15 12.77 -33.84
N GLU A 262 -13.25 12.49 -34.55
CA GLU A 262 -14.45 11.81 -34.02
C GLU A 262 -14.38 10.27 -34.13
N VAL A 263 -13.26 9.73 -34.62
CA VAL A 263 -13.08 8.28 -34.78
C VAL A 263 -12.98 7.63 -33.40
N PHE A 264 -14.00 6.84 -33.04
CA PHE A 264 -14.23 6.31 -31.68
C PHE A 264 -13.00 5.66 -31.02
N PRO A 265 -12.20 4.80 -31.69
CA PRO A 265 -10.99 4.21 -31.09
C PRO A 265 -9.85 5.19 -30.78
N MET A 266 -9.85 6.39 -31.38
CA MET A 266 -8.79 7.39 -31.19
C MET A 266 -9.02 8.28 -29.97
N ARG A 267 -10.19 8.18 -29.32
CA ARG A 267 -10.51 8.89 -28.06
C ARG A 267 -10.46 8.00 -26.82
N GLU A 268 -10.31 6.69 -27.01
CA GLU A 268 -10.24 5.76 -25.89
C GLU A 268 -8.80 5.64 -25.37
N VAL A 269 -8.68 5.34 -24.07
CA VAL A 269 -7.37 5.06 -23.46
C VAL A 269 -6.89 3.72 -24.02
N PRO A 270 -5.65 3.61 -24.55
CA PRO A 270 -5.16 2.38 -25.17
C PRO A 270 -5.24 1.14 -24.26
N THR A 271 -5.13 1.35 -22.95
CA THR A 271 -5.31 0.32 -21.93
C THR A 271 -6.20 0.84 -20.81
N LYS A 272 -7.30 0.13 -20.54
CA LYS A 272 -8.20 0.39 -19.44
C LYS A 272 -8.03 -0.67 -18.35
N ILE A 273 -7.61 -0.25 -17.16
CA ILE A 273 -7.58 -1.11 -15.99
C ILE A 273 -9.03 -1.36 -15.53
N VAL A 274 -9.42 -2.63 -15.47
CA VAL A 274 -10.76 -3.05 -15.03
C VAL A 274 -10.76 -3.42 -13.54
N SER A 275 -9.70 -4.08 -13.08
CA SER A 275 -9.53 -4.51 -11.69
C SER A 275 -8.05 -4.69 -11.39
N ASN A 276 -7.57 -4.18 -10.25
CA ASN A 276 -6.16 -4.27 -9.83
C ASN A 276 -6.06 -4.60 -8.33
N PRO A 277 -6.20 -5.87 -7.92
CA PRO A 277 -6.03 -6.25 -6.51
C PRO A 277 -4.60 -5.99 -6.04
N GLN A 278 -4.43 -5.57 -4.79
CA GLN A 278 -3.13 -5.18 -4.18
C GLN A 278 -2.78 -6.05 -2.95
N GLU A 279 -3.35 -7.24 -2.86
CA GLU A 279 -3.15 -8.15 -1.73
C GLU A 279 -1.78 -8.85 -1.80
N ILE A 280 -1.15 -9.06 -0.65
CA ILE A 280 0.07 -9.87 -0.56
C ILE A 280 -0.25 -11.36 -0.60
N TYR A 281 0.70 -12.20 -1.02
CA TYR A 281 0.53 -13.66 -1.13
C TYR A 281 0.00 -14.33 0.14
N GLY A 282 0.44 -13.88 1.32
CA GLY A 282 -0.06 -14.41 2.60
C GLY A 282 -1.57 -14.18 2.79
N GLU A 283 -2.08 -13.03 2.40
CA GLU A 283 -3.51 -12.71 2.46
C GLU A 283 -4.31 -13.44 1.37
N LEU A 284 -3.75 -13.53 0.16
CA LEU A 284 -4.34 -14.29 -0.94
C LEU A 284 -4.61 -15.75 -0.54
N LEU A 285 -3.61 -16.41 0.05
CA LEU A 285 -3.72 -17.80 0.48
C LEU A 285 -4.63 -17.97 1.71
N SER A 286 -4.49 -17.10 2.71
CA SER A 286 -5.24 -17.24 3.98
C SER A 286 -6.69 -16.78 3.91
N ARG A 287 -7.05 -15.89 2.97
CA ARG A 287 -8.41 -15.37 2.83
C ARG A 287 -9.08 -15.84 1.55
N ASN A 288 -8.51 -15.48 0.39
CA ASN A 288 -9.20 -15.66 -0.88
C ASN A 288 -9.26 -17.12 -1.33
N TRP A 289 -8.17 -17.87 -1.15
CA TRP A 289 -8.15 -19.31 -1.46
C TRP A 289 -9.02 -20.10 -0.48
N VAL A 290 -8.95 -19.79 0.81
CA VAL A 290 -9.83 -20.39 1.83
C VAL A 290 -11.30 -20.14 1.50
N LYS A 291 -11.66 -18.91 1.12
CA LYS A 291 -13.01 -18.58 0.68
C LYS A 291 -13.40 -19.32 -0.61
N ALA A 292 -12.51 -19.42 -1.59
CA ALA A 292 -12.77 -20.13 -2.84
C ALA A 292 -12.99 -21.65 -2.64
N VAL A 293 -12.24 -22.26 -1.71
CA VAL A 293 -12.44 -23.66 -1.29
C VAL A 293 -13.75 -23.82 -0.52
N LYS A 294 -14.10 -22.85 0.33
CA LYS A 294 -15.39 -22.82 1.02
C LYS A 294 -16.56 -22.76 0.02
N ASP A 295 -16.47 -21.91 -1.00
CA ASP A 295 -17.48 -21.82 -2.07
C ASP A 295 -17.70 -23.20 -2.74
N ASP A 296 -16.64 -24.00 -2.91
CA ASP A 296 -16.75 -25.36 -3.45
C ASP A 296 -17.50 -26.33 -2.51
N VAL A 297 -17.30 -26.21 -1.19
CA VAL A 297 -18.08 -26.96 -0.19
C VAL A 297 -19.54 -26.51 -0.21
N ASP A 298 -19.79 -25.20 -0.28
CA ASP A 298 -21.12 -24.62 -0.36
C ASP A 298 -21.86 -25.11 -1.63
N ILE A 299 -21.18 -25.19 -2.78
CA ILE A 299 -21.75 -25.76 -4.02
C ILE A 299 -22.17 -27.22 -3.82
N LEU A 300 -21.34 -28.04 -3.18
CA LEU A 300 -21.68 -29.44 -2.92
C LEU A 300 -22.92 -29.54 -2.03
N LEU A 301 -22.99 -28.71 -0.98
CA LEU A 301 -24.13 -28.66 -0.07
C LEU A 301 -25.41 -28.22 -0.79
N GLU A 302 -25.35 -27.18 -1.62
CA GLU A 302 -26.47 -26.74 -2.45
C GLU A 302 -26.96 -27.85 -3.38
N ILE A 303 -26.06 -28.61 -4.00
CA ILE A 303 -26.44 -29.76 -4.83
C ILE A 303 -27.09 -30.84 -3.97
N LYS A 304 -26.49 -31.17 -2.82
CA LYS A 304 -26.97 -32.20 -1.89
C LYS A 304 -28.41 -31.95 -1.44
N ASP A 305 -28.72 -30.72 -1.07
CA ASP A 305 -30.00 -30.35 -0.46
C ASP A 305 -31.08 -29.96 -1.48
N ALA A 306 -30.70 -29.82 -2.76
CA ALA A 306 -31.63 -29.45 -3.81
C ALA A 306 -32.59 -30.60 -4.21
N PRO A 307 -33.88 -30.32 -4.43
CA PRO A 307 -34.85 -31.32 -4.90
C PRO A 307 -34.52 -31.85 -6.30
N ASP A 308 -33.82 -31.05 -7.11
CA ASP A 308 -33.34 -31.37 -8.45
C ASP A 308 -31.85 -31.78 -8.49
N ARG A 309 -31.30 -32.29 -7.37
CA ARG A 309 -29.89 -32.71 -7.21
C ARG A 309 -29.30 -33.39 -8.44
N ASP A 310 -29.94 -34.43 -8.94
CA ASP A 310 -29.43 -35.24 -10.04
C ASP A 310 -29.29 -34.42 -11.33
N GLN A 311 -30.18 -33.45 -11.57
CA GLN A 311 -30.11 -32.55 -12.73
C GLN A 311 -28.97 -31.54 -12.59
N ARG A 312 -28.80 -30.95 -11.40
CA ARG A 312 -27.69 -30.03 -11.10
C ARG A 312 -26.34 -30.73 -11.23
N MET A 313 -26.23 -31.92 -10.66
CA MET A 313 -25.04 -32.76 -10.74
C MET A 313 -24.75 -33.17 -12.19
N ALA A 314 -25.76 -33.52 -12.99
CA ALA A 314 -25.57 -33.83 -14.40
C ALA A 314 -25.08 -32.62 -15.23
N ARG A 315 -25.62 -31.42 -14.97
CA ARG A 315 -25.20 -30.18 -15.65
C ARG A 315 -23.73 -29.88 -15.41
N LYS A 316 -23.29 -29.86 -14.14
CA LYS A 316 -21.89 -29.63 -13.77
C LYS A 316 -21.00 -30.79 -14.22
N GLY A 317 -21.41 -32.02 -13.97
CA GLY A 317 -20.64 -33.21 -14.33
C GLY A 317 -20.36 -33.35 -15.82
N THR A 318 -21.27 -32.91 -16.68
CA THR A 318 -21.02 -32.88 -18.13
C THR A 318 -19.85 -31.97 -18.51
N LEU A 319 -19.66 -30.85 -17.79
CA LEU A 319 -18.53 -29.93 -18.01
C LEU A 319 -17.23 -30.53 -17.48
N GLU A 320 -17.26 -31.13 -16.29
CA GLU A 320 -16.08 -31.79 -15.69
C GLU A 320 -15.61 -33.01 -16.50
N LEU A 321 -16.55 -33.80 -17.04
CA LEU A 321 -16.25 -34.92 -17.93
C LEU A 321 -15.58 -34.45 -19.22
N ALA A 322 -16.09 -33.37 -19.82
CA ALA A 322 -15.46 -32.76 -21.00
C ALA A 322 -14.06 -32.22 -20.67
N ALA A 323 -13.88 -31.63 -19.49
CA ALA A 323 -12.57 -31.18 -19.05
C ALA A 323 -11.58 -32.31 -18.84
N ALA A 324 -11.96 -33.40 -18.18
CA ALA A 324 -11.09 -34.55 -18.00
C ALA A 324 -10.63 -35.16 -19.34
N GLN A 325 -11.51 -35.19 -20.35
CA GLN A 325 -11.16 -35.62 -21.71
C GLN A 325 -10.18 -34.66 -22.39
N ASN A 326 -10.48 -33.36 -22.37
CA ASN A 326 -9.66 -32.35 -23.04
C ASN A 326 -8.32 -32.13 -22.33
N TRP A 327 -8.29 -32.25 -21.00
CA TRP A 327 -7.08 -32.20 -20.19
C TRP A 327 -6.13 -33.35 -20.50
N LYS A 328 -6.67 -34.55 -20.76
CA LYS A 328 -5.86 -35.68 -21.22
C LYS A 328 -5.18 -35.37 -22.56
N LEU A 329 -5.90 -34.79 -23.52
CA LEU A 329 -5.32 -34.41 -24.83
C LEU A 329 -4.24 -33.33 -24.67
N LEU A 330 -4.51 -32.32 -23.83
CA LEU A 330 -3.57 -31.25 -23.56
C LEU A 330 -2.28 -31.78 -22.89
N THR A 331 -2.40 -32.60 -21.86
CA THR A 331 -1.23 -33.15 -21.15
C THR A 331 -0.46 -34.16 -22.00
N GLN A 332 -1.11 -34.85 -22.94
CA GLN A 332 -0.41 -35.66 -23.94
C GLN A 332 0.42 -34.82 -24.91
N ALA A 333 -0.08 -33.64 -25.31
CA ALA A 333 0.67 -32.72 -26.17
C ALA A 333 1.85 -32.06 -25.43
N ILE A 334 1.69 -31.74 -24.16
CA ILE A 334 2.73 -31.17 -23.28
C ILE A 334 3.79 -32.25 -22.96
N GLY A 335 3.36 -33.46 -22.59
CA GLY A 335 4.23 -34.51 -22.07
C GLY A 335 4.58 -34.31 -20.59
N TYR A 336 5.49 -35.15 -20.09
CA TYR A 336 5.82 -35.16 -18.66
C TYR A 336 6.66 -33.96 -18.23
N PRO A 337 6.39 -33.38 -17.05
CA PRO A 337 7.16 -32.25 -16.55
C PRO A 337 8.58 -32.63 -16.18
N LYS A 338 9.52 -31.72 -16.44
CA LYS A 338 10.92 -31.88 -16.04
C LYS A 338 11.08 -31.56 -14.55
N LYS A 339 11.71 -32.49 -13.85
CA LYS A 339 12.07 -32.40 -12.44
C LYS A 339 13.25 -31.44 -12.23
N ILE A 340 13.07 -30.41 -11.39
CA ILE A 340 14.10 -29.39 -11.10
C ILE A 340 14.43 -29.31 -9.60
N CYS A 341 15.71 -29.11 -9.29
CA CYS A 341 16.17 -28.86 -7.93
C CYS A 341 15.89 -27.42 -7.53
N GLU A 342 15.34 -27.24 -6.33
CA GLU A 342 15.14 -25.93 -5.72
C GLU A 342 16.50 -25.40 -5.26
N THR A 343 16.90 -24.21 -5.73
CA THR A 343 18.05 -23.49 -5.19
C THR A 343 17.59 -22.11 -4.75
N ASP A 344 17.79 -21.77 -3.48
CA ASP A 344 17.55 -20.41 -2.99
C ASP A 344 18.63 -19.42 -3.46
N SER A 345 19.74 -19.91 -4.02
CA SER A 345 20.75 -19.07 -4.64
C SER A 345 20.14 -18.26 -5.78
N ASN A 346 20.36 -16.94 -5.77
CA ASN A 346 19.92 -15.96 -6.77
C ASN A 346 18.46 -15.47 -6.69
N LYS A 347 17.71 -15.75 -5.61
CA LYS A 347 16.45 -15.04 -5.38
C LYS A 347 16.75 -13.57 -5.04
N ILE A 348 16.22 -12.64 -5.83
CA ILE A 348 16.29 -11.20 -5.57
C ILE A 348 14.95 -10.71 -5.00
N SER A 349 15.02 -9.72 -4.10
CA SER A 349 13.84 -8.97 -3.69
C SER A 349 13.63 -7.82 -4.67
N PHE A 350 12.55 -7.84 -5.46
CA PHE A 350 12.25 -6.70 -6.34
C PHE A 350 12.03 -5.41 -5.56
N ARG A 351 11.63 -5.50 -4.28
CA ARG A 351 11.56 -4.35 -3.37
C ARG A 351 12.94 -3.71 -3.18
N GLU A 352 14.01 -4.50 -3.11
CA GLU A 352 15.39 -3.99 -3.00
C GLU A 352 15.83 -3.33 -4.30
N VAL A 353 15.54 -3.94 -5.46
CA VAL A 353 15.81 -3.34 -6.77
C VAL A 353 15.09 -2.00 -6.94
N LEU A 354 13.81 -1.94 -6.55
CA LEU A 354 13.03 -0.70 -6.61
C LEU A 354 13.54 0.33 -5.60
N SER A 355 13.97 -0.10 -4.41
CA SER A 355 14.58 0.77 -3.40
C SER A 355 15.90 1.39 -3.91
N GLU A 356 16.74 0.61 -4.57
CA GLU A 356 17.98 1.08 -5.21
C GLU A 356 17.68 2.12 -6.30
N TYR A 357 16.70 1.85 -7.16
CA TYR A 357 16.26 2.80 -8.19
C TYR A 357 15.73 4.11 -7.59
N ILE A 358 14.82 4.03 -6.62
CA ILE A 358 14.22 5.21 -5.96
C ILE A 358 15.30 6.03 -5.24
N SER A 359 16.28 5.37 -4.64
CA SER A 359 17.40 6.04 -3.97
C SER A 359 18.23 6.90 -4.92
N GLY A 360 18.35 6.52 -6.20
CA GLY A 360 19.03 7.30 -7.23
C GLY A 360 18.14 8.30 -8.00
N ALA A 361 16.82 8.23 -7.83
CA ALA A 361 15.86 9.00 -8.62
C ALA A 361 15.74 10.46 -8.17
N SER A 362 15.42 11.35 -9.11
CA SER A 362 15.09 12.75 -8.84
C SER A 362 13.83 12.88 -7.97
N MET A 363 13.65 14.01 -7.28
CA MET A 363 12.44 14.22 -6.46
C MET A 363 11.14 14.13 -7.25
N LEU A 364 11.14 14.53 -8.52
CA LEU A 364 9.97 14.40 -9.40
C LEU A 364 9.62 12.93 -9.67
N GLU A 365 10.62 12.10 -9.97
CA GLU A 365 10.45 10.66 -10.17
C GLU A 365 10.04 9.96 -8.88
N ARG A 366 10.67 10.30 -7.75
CA ARG A 366 10.27 9.80 -6.42
C ARG A 366 8.83 10.14 -6.10
N TYR A 367 8.42 11.39 -6.33
CA TYR A 367 7.04 11.81 -6.20
C TYR A 367 6.15 11.00 -7.14
N ALA A 368 6.49 10.83 -8.42
CA ALA A 368 5.66 10.07 -9.36
C ALA A 368 5.45 8.60 -8.95
N LEU A 369 6.45 7.97 -8.33
CA LEU A 369 6.43 6.54 -7.98
C LEU A 369 5.84 6.24 -6.60
N ILE A 370 5.95 7.16 -5.64
CA ILE A 370 5.48 6.89 -4.27
C ILE A 370 3.95 6.82 -4.21
N SER A 371 3.45 5.84 -3.46
CA SER A 371 2.03 5.69 -3.15
C SER A 371 1.67 6.31 -1.80
N GLU A 372 0.38 6.64 -1.61
CA GLU A 372 -0.15 7.11 -0.32
C GLU A 372 0.13 6.13 0.84
N GLN A 373 0.01 4.82 0.57
CA GLN A 373 0.24 3.78 1.57
C GLN A 373 1.70 3.75 2.03
N GLU A 374 2.65 3.95 1.12
CA GLU A 374 4.08 3.99 1.45
C GLU A 374 4.43 5.24 2.28
N VAL A 375 3.83 6.39 1.97
CA VAL A 375 3.99 7.62 2.80
C VAL A 375 3.44 7.37 4.20
N LYS A 376 2.22 6.83 4.31
CA LYS A 376 1.59 6.50 5.61
C LYS A 376 2.44 5.53 6.42
N GLU A 377 2.98 4.49 5.79
CA GLU A 377 3.86 3.53 6.45
C GLU A 377 5.14 4.19 6.96
N ALA A 378 5.81 4.99 6.13
CA ALA A 378 7.04 5.68 6.53
C ALA A 378 6.80 6.66 7.68
N VAL A 379 5.72 7.45 7.64
CA VAL A 379 5.30 8.36 8.72
C VAL A 379 4.99 7.58 10.00
N LEU A 380 4.27 6.46 9.90
CA LEU A 380 3.97 5.61 11.04
C LEU A 380 5.25 5.10 11.73
N GLN A 381 6.24 4.62 10.95
CA GLN A 381 7.45 4.05 11.53
C GLN A 381 8.36 5.10 12.18
N ILE A 382 8.49 6.30 11.59
CA ILE A 382 9.27 7.39 12.22
C ILE A 382 8.57 7.94 13.48
N ASN A 383 7.23 8.04 13.46
CA ASN A 383 6.46 8.42 14.64
C ASN A 383 6.60 7.38 15.75
N ARG A 384 6.51 6.08 15.41
CA ARG A 384 6.69 4.98 16.36
C ARG A 384 8.08 4.99 16.99
N ALA A 385 9.14 5.17 16.20
CA ALA A 385 10.51 5.26 16.70
C ALA A 385 10.66 6.45 17.67
N SER A 386 10.09 7.60 17.30
CA SER A 386 10.14 8.83 18.10
C SER A 386 9.36 8.69 19.43
N LEU A 387 8.14 8.14 19.41
CA LEU A 387 7.34 7.88 20.61
C LEU A 387 8.01 6.87 21.54
N LEU A 388 8.61 5.80 20.98
CA LEU A 388 9.37 4.83 21.78
C LEU A 388 10.60 5.49 22.42
N SER A 389 11.30 6.39 21.73
CA SER A 389 12.41 7.15 22.33
C SER A 389 11.96 8.03 23.50
N ILE A 390 10.82 8.71 23.37
CA ILE A 390 10.24 9.51 24.47
C ILE A 390 9.88 8.62 25.66
N LEU A 391 9.17 7.50 25.41
CA LEU A 391 8.79 6.58 26.49
C LEU A 391 10.03 5.95 27.14
N LYS A 392 11.02 5.56 26.34
CA LYS A 392 12.28 5.00 26.83
C LYS A 392 13.05 6.00 27.69
N TYR A 393 13.08 7.28 27.31
CA TYR A 393 13.67 8.33 28.14
C TYR A 393 13.02 8.37 29.53
N PHE A 394 11.69 8.33 29.63
CA PHE A 394 11.01 8.27 30.93
C PHE A 394 11.36 6.99 31.71
N GLN A 395 11.41 5.84 31.03
CA GLN A 395 11.76 4.54 31.63
C GLN A 395 13.19 4.52 32.18
N ASP A 396 14.15 5.11 31.48
CA ASP A 396 15.54 5.24 31.94
C ASP A 396 15.67 6.14 33.17
N LYS A 397 14.69 7.03 33.39
CA LYS A 397 14.59 7.87 34.58
C LYS A 397 13.73 7.25 35.69
N GLY A 398 13.28 6.00 35.53
CA GLY A 398 12.51 5.25 36.52
C GLY A 398 11.00 5.47 36.48
N PHE A 399 10.47 6.07 35.40
CA PHE A 399 9.04 6.31 35.20
C PHE A 399 8.47 5.40 34.12
N PHE A 400 7.23 4.93 34.29
CA PHE A 400 6.54 4.03 33.35
C PHE A 400 7.24 2.69 33.13
N VAL A 401 7.99 2.20 34.14
CA VAL A 401 8.67 0.89 34.14
C VAL A 401 7.73 -0.27 34.53
N ASP A 402 6.62 0.05 35.19
CA ASP A 402 5.57 -0.89 35.58
C ASP A 402 4.20 -0.38 35.11
N LYS A 403 3.32 -1.29 34.69
CA LYS A 403 1.94 -1.01 34.30
C LYS A 403 1.08 -0.53 35.47
N GLU A 404 1.47 -0.86 36.70
CA GLU A 404 0.79 -0.37 37.91
C GLU A 404 1.26 1.03 38.33
N GLN A 405 2.39 1.50 37.79
CA GLN A 405 2.93 2.83 38.12
C GLN A 405 2.11 3.92 37.43
N CYS A 406 1.47 4.77 38.23
CA CYS A 406 0.82 5.99 37.76
C CYS A 406 1.55 7.22 38.32
N VAL A 407 1.88 8.17 37.46
CA VAL A 407 2.75 9.31 37.78
C VAL A 407 2.05 10.63 37.45
N LEU A 408 2.14 11.60 38.36
CA LEU A 408 1.69 12.98 38.13
C LEU A 408 2.69 13.73 37.23
N GLU A 409 2.19 14.59 36.35
CA GLU A 409 3.05 15.44 35.50
C GLU A 409 3.98 16.34 36.33
N SER A 410 3.48 16.92 37.42
CA SER A 410 4.28 17.72 38.34
C SER A 410 5.44 16.95 38.96
N LYS A 411 5.24 15.64 39.22
CA LYS A 411 6.31 14.77 39.73
C LYS A 411 7.39 14.56 38.67
N LEU A 412 7.00 14.32 37.41
CA LEU A 412 7.96 14.21 36.31
C LEU A 412 8.78 15.49 36.17
N ILE A 413 8.13 16.65 36.17
CA ILE A 413 8.81 17.94 36.04
C ILE A 413 9.79 18.20 37.19
N ASN A 414 9.46 17.79 38.42
CA ASN A 414 10.31 18.01 39.60
C ASN A 414 11.49 17.03 39.68
N ASP A 415 11.28 15.77 39.28
CA ASP A 415 12.25 14.70 39.47
C ASP A 415 13.19 14.54 38.25
N LEU A 416 12.74 14.96 37.07
CA LEU A 416 13.59 15.08 35.89
C LEU A 416 14.39 16.39 36.02
N LEU A 417 15.71 16.34 36.00
CA LEU A 417 16.59 17.50 36.18
C LEU A 417 16.61 18.42 34.93
N LEU A 418 15.46 18.88 34.44
CA LEU A 418 15.37 19.66 33.20
C LEU A 418 15.40 21.17 33.41
N GLU A 419 15.86 21.93 32.40
CA GLU A 419 15.80 23.39 32.44
C GLU A 419 14.34 23.90 32.45
N ARG A 420 14.07 24.96 33.21
CA ARG A 420 12.72 25.56 33.37
C ARG A 420 12.02 25.87 32.04
N LYS A 421 12.79 26.33 31.05
CA LYS A 421 12.26 26.68 29.72
C LYS A 421 11.69 25.46 28.98
N PHE A 422 12.10 24.24 29.32
CA PHE A 422 11.65 23.01 28.68
C PHE A 422 10.51 22.28 29.42
N HIS A 423 10.02 22.81 30.54
CA HIS A 423 8.92 22.18 31.31
C HIS A 423 7.67 21.91 30.46
N PHE A 424 7.36 22.79 29.50
CA PHE A 424 6.19 22.63 28.63
C PHE A 424 6.30 21.40 27.71
N ILE A 425 7.52 20.91 27.42
CA ILE A 425 7.73 19.76 26.53
C ILE A 425 7.21 18.48 27.16
N ILE A 426 7.36 18.33 28.49
CA ILE A 426 6.89 17.14 29.22
C ILE A 426 5.38 16.95 29.07
N GLY A 427 4.60 18.02 29.24
CA GLY A 427 3.14 17.97 29.03
C GLY A 427 2.76 17.56 27.60
N ARG A 428 3.51 18.02 26.59
CA ARG A 428 3.29 17.66 25.18
C ARG A 428 3.61 16.20 24.92
N TRP A 429 4.74 15.71 25.43
CA TRP A 429 5.15 14.30 25.34
C TRP A 429 4.13 13.36 25.98
N LEU A 430 3.61 13.70 27.16
CA LEU A 430 2.55 12.94 27.81
C LEU A 430 1.26 12.92 26.98
N SER A 431 0.90 14.06 26.37
CA SER A 431 -0.26 14.15 25.49
C SER A 431 -0.14 13.21 24.30
N VAL A 432 0.97 13.26 23.55
CA VAL A 432 1.14 12.43 22.35
C VAL A 432 1.33 10.94 22.68
N LEU A 433 2.01 10.60 23.78
CA LEU A 433 2.07 9.21 24.25
C LEU A 433 0.68 8.68 24.63
N SER A 434 -0.16 9.52 25.24
CA SER A 434 -1.52 9.12 25.63
C SER A 434 -2.44 8.96 24.42
N GLN A 435 -2.37 9.87 23.45
CA GLN A 435 -3.17 9.81 22.22
C GLN A 435 -2.82 8.57 21.37
N ASN A 436 -1.55 8.16 21.39
CA ASN A 436 -1.05 6.99 20.66
C ASN A 436 -1.09 5.69 21.48
N MET A 437 -1.75 5.70 22.65
CA MET A 437 -1.95 4.50 23.46
C MET A 437 -0.65 3.84 23.98
N TYR A 438 0.37 4.63 24.30
CA TYR A 438 1.57 4.18 25.02
C TYR A 438 1.39 4.29 26.54
N ILE A 439 0.68 5.34 26.96
CA ILE A 439 0.25 5.58 28.33
C ILE A 439 -1.25 5.88 28.33
N LYS A 440 -1.88 5.83 29.49
CA LYS A 440 -3.27 6.27 29.68
C LYS A 440 -3.35 7.34 30.76
N LYS A 441 -4.15 8.38 30.53
CA LYS A 441 -4.48 9.35 31.56
C LYS A 441 -5.60 8.81 32.46
N VAL A 442 -5.35 8.75 33.77
CA VAL A 442 -6.32 8.33 34.81
C VAL A 442 -6.39 9.44 35.85
N LYS A 443 -7.48 10.21 35.83
CA LYS A 443 -7.60 11.48 36.59
C LYS A 443 -6.43 12.40 36.21
N ASP A 444 -5.60 12.78 37.17
CA ASP A 444 -4.45 13.68 36.99
C ASP A 444 -3.12 12.93 36.81
N CYS A 445 -3.13 11.59 36.84
CA CYS A 445 -1.95 10.75 36.67
C CYS A 445 -1.91 10.11 35.28
N TYR A 446 -0.72 9.75 34.84
CA TYR A 446 -0.50 8.93 33.65
C TYR A 446 0.03 7.56 34.05
N CYS A 447 -0.48 6.49 33.46
CA CYS A 447 -0.07 5.11 33.75
C CYS A 447 0.42 4.41 32.48
N CYS A 448 1.47 3.60 32.58
CA CYS A 448 2.03 2.88 31.43
C CYS A 448 1.06 1.81 30.91
N MET A 449 1.03 1.62 29.58
CA MET A 449 0.28 0.50 28.97
C MET A 449 1.20 -0.58 28.38
N LEU A 450 2.48 -0.25 28.21
CA LEU A 450 3.50 -1.13 27.67
C LEU A 450 4.43 -1.66 28.77
N SER A 451 5.20 -2.69 28.45
CA SER A 451 6.35 -3.11 29.26
C SER A 451 7.55 -2.19 29.01
N THR A 452 8.57 -2.30 29.85
CA THR A 452 9.86 -1.64 29.62
C THR A 452 10.44 -2.01 28.26
N ILE A 453 10.85 -0.99 27.50
CA ILE A 453 11.44 -1.15 26.18
C ILE A 453 12.93 -1.41 26.34
N SER A 454 13.45 -2.46 25.70
CA SER A 454 14.89 -2.71 25.65
C SER A 454 15.60 -1.81 24.63
N ASN A 455 16.91 -1.59 24.82
CA ASN A 455 17.71 -0.83 23.86
C ASN A 455 17.73 -1.50 22.47
N GLU A 456 17.73 -2.84 22.42
CA GLU A 456 17.72 -3.60 21.16
C GLU A 456 16.40 -3.40 20.39
N GLU A 457 15.25 -3.41 21.08
CA GLU A 457 13.96 -3.14 20.46
C GLU A 457 13.88 -1.72 19.90
N LEU A 458 14.38 -0.72 20.65
CA LEU A 458 14.41 0.66 20.19
C LEU A 458 15.33 0.81 18.96
N GLN A 459 16.51 0.19 18.98
CA GLN A 459 17.44 0.21 17.86
C GLN A 459 16.83 -0.42 16.60
N LYS A 460 16.22 -1.60 16.71
CA LYS A 460 15.52 -2.26 15.59
C LYS A 460 14.41 -1.37 15.02
N GLN A 461 13.66 -0.68 15.88
CA GLN A 461 12.62 0.25 15.42
C GLN A 461 13.20 1.45 14.65
N TRP A 462 14.33 2.00 15.10
CA TRP A 462 15.02 3.07 14.37
C TRP A 462 15.61 2.60 13.04
N GLU A 463 16.17 1.40 12.96
CA GLU A 463 16.65 0.82 11.70
C GLU A 463 15.53 0.72 10.65
N ILE A 464 14.32 0.29 11.07
CA ILE A 464 13.14 0.26 10.20
C ILE A 464 12.73 1.68 9.76
N ALA A 465 12.67 2.62 10.71
CA ALA A 465 12.26 4.00 10.44
C ALA A 465 13.24 4.71 9.49
N LEU A 466 14.55 4.58 9.71
CA LEU A 466 15.60 5.19 8.88
C LEU A 466 15.61 4.62 7.46
N LYS A 467 15.43 3.29 7.33
CA LYS A 467 15.32 2.66 6.02
C LYS A 467 14.14 3.23 5.23
N LEU A 468 12.94 3.24 5.81
CA LEU A 468 11.76 3.78 5.13
C LEU A 468 11.86 5.28 4.87
N TRP A 469 12.47 6.05 5.79
CA TRP A 469 12.72 7.47 5.59
C TRP A 469 13.55 7.72 4.32
N LYS A 470 14.70 7.06 4.22
CA LYS A 470 15.61 7.16 3.06
C LYS A 470 14.92 6.76 1.76
N GLU A 471 14.14 5.69 1.83
CA GLU A 471 13.45 5.10 0.69
C GLU A 471 12.25 5.92 0.20
N ARG A 472 11.63 6.75 1.06
CA ARG A 472 10.31 7.34 0.77
C ARG A 472 10.18 8.83 1.04
N LEU A 473 10.78 9.35 2.11
CA LEU A 473 10.46 10.69 2.63
C LEU A 473 11.56 11.72 2.39
N GLY A 474 12.83 11.33 2.35
CA GLY A 474 13.92 12.27 2.14
C GLY A 474 15.30 11.63 2.25
N GLU A 475 16.32 12.47 2.33
CA GLU A 475 17.70 12.01 2.48
C GLU A 475 17.96 11.39 3.85
N GLU A 476 18.86 10.41 3.90
CA GLU A 476 19.22 9.65 5.10
C GLU A 476 19.73 10.55 6.23
N ILE A 477 20.43 11.64 5.89
CA ILE A 477 21.00 12.58 6.88
C ILE A 477 19.92 13.22 7.77
N VAL A 478 18.69 13.42 7.25
CA VAL A 478 17.57 13.97 8.01
C VAL A 478 17.00 12.93 8.97
N GLY A 479 16.87 11.68 8.52
CA GLY A 479 16.48 10.58 9.41
C GLY A 479 17.49 10.41 10.55
N GLN A 480 18.78 10.48 10.24
CA GLN A 480 19.86 10.41 11.23
C GLN A 480 19.86 11.59 12.19
N TYR A 481 19.47 12.79 11.75
CA TYR A 481 19.25 13.93 12.62
C TYR A 481 18.16 13.67 13.67
N PHE A 482 17.02 13.10 13.27
CA PHE A 482 15.96 12.73 14.21
C PHE A 482 16.42 11.64 15.18
N TYR A 483 17.12 10.61 14.69
CA TYR A 483 17.69 9.57 15.53
C TYR A 483 18.68 10.14 16.56
N SER A 484 19.63 10.96 16.11
CA SER A 484 20.63 11.61 16.97
C SER A 484 19.96 12.48 18.02
N SER A 485 18.93 13.24 17.65
CA SER A 485 18.15 14.05 18.60
C SER A 485 17.42 13.17 19.63
N ALA A 486 16.81 12.07 19.22
CA ALA A 486 16.18 11.10 20.11
C ALA A 486 17.17 10.42 21.08
N MET A 487 18.39 10.15 20.66
CA MET A 487 19.41 9.55 21.54
C MET A 487 19.98 10.57 22.55
N ASN A 488 19.78 11.86 22.31
CA ASN A 488 20.31 12.95 23.13
C ASN A 488 19.23 13.74 23.87
N LEU A 489 18.03 13.17 24.09
CA LEU A 489 16.92 13.85 24.79
C LEU A 489 17.32 14.35 26.18
N ASP A 490 18.06 13.56 26.96
CA ASP A 490 18.49 13.94 28.31
C ASP A 490 19.44 15.14 28.29
N GLY A 491 20.44 15.11 27.42
CA GLY A 491 21.39 16.21 27.25
C GLY A 491 20.72 17.49 26.75
N GLN A 492 19.72 17.37 25.88
CA GLN A 492 18.93 18.50 25.40
C GLN A 492 18.07 19.11 26.50
N LEU A 493 17.35 18.29 27.26
CA LEU A 493 16.49 18.76 28.37
C LEU A 493 17.28 19.40 29.52
N GLN A 494 18.51 18.93 29.77
CA GLN A 494 19.41 19.51 30.78
C GLN A 494 20.16 20.76 30.30
N GLY A 495 20.13 21.07 28.99
CA GLY A 495 20.90 22.16 28.41
C GLY A 495 22.36 21.85 28.08
N ASN A 496 22.81 20.62 28.34
CA ASN A 496 24.18 20.16 28.07
C ASN A 496 24.45 20.01 26.56
N ILE A 497 23.40 19.72 25.79
CA ILE A 497 23.44 19.60 24.32
C ILE A 497 22.46 20.59 23.73
N LYS A 498 22.94 21.56 22.94
CA LYS A 498 22.03 22.49 22.27
C LYS A 498 21.50 21.87 20.98
N ALA A 499 20.19 21.85 20.81
CA ALA A 499 19.52 21.25 19.65
C ALA A 499 19.94 21.86 18.30
N ASN A 500 20.30 23.14 18.28
CA ASN A 500 20.82 23.79 17.09
C ASN A 500 22.18 23.22 16.64
N TYR A 501 23.00 22.67 17.55
CA TYR A 501 24.26 21.99 17.19
C TYR A 501 24.04 20.60 16.59
N LEU A 502 22.87 19.98 16.83
CA LEU A 502 22.48 18.74 16.16
C LEU A 502 21.95 19.02 14.75
N LEU A 503 21.28 20.16 14.55
CA LEU A 503 20.81 20.59 13.22
C LEU A 503 21.91 21.23 12.37
N TYR A 504 22.87 21.92 13.00
CA TYR A 504 24.02 22.57 12.36
C TYR A 504 25.34 22.06 12.96
N PRO A 505 25.70 20.78 12.75
CA PRO A 505 26.93 20.21 13.29
C PRO A 505 28.14 20.98 12.76
N GLU A 506 29.00 21.44 13.67
CA GLU A 506 30.18 22.26 13.35
C GLU A 506 29.88 23.53 12.52
N GLY A 507 28.61 23.97 12.50
CA GLY A 507 28.15 25.12 11.72
C GLY A 507 27.79 24.80 10.25
N HIS A 508 27.82 23.53 9.84
CA HIS A 508 27.40 23.11 8.51
C HIS A 508 25.87 23.11 8.34
N THR A 509 25.41 23.41 7.12
CA THR A 509 23.98 23.54 6.79
C THR A 509 23.39 22.29 6.13
N ASP A 510 24.17 21.23 5.93
CA ASP A 510 23.76 20.06 5.12
C ASP A 510 22.45 19.42 5.60
N ILE A 511 22.28 19.26 6.91
CA ILE A 511 21.05 18.69 7.50
C ILE A 511 19.86 19.63 7.27
N ALA A 512 20.04 20.93 7.52
CA ALA A 512 18.98 21.91 7.32
C ALA A 512 18.60 22.04 5.84
N GLU A 513 19.58 21.99 4.93
CA GLU A 513 19.35 21.97 3.49
C GLU A 513 18.57 20.72 3.09
N ALA A 514 18.98 19.55 3.55
CA ALA A 514 18.26 18.30 3.26
C ALA A 514 16.83 18.32 3.85
N LEU A 515 16.64 18.82 5.07
CA LEU A 515 15.35 18.87 5.76
C LEU A 515 14.36 19.82 5.07
N TYR A 516 14.78 21.06 4.81
CA TYR A 516 13.91 22.13 4.30
C TYR A 516 13.85 22.21 2.78
N ARG A 517 14.65 21.41 2.06
CA ARG A 517 14.66 21.38 0.58
C ARG A 517 14.47 20.00 -0.02
N ASN A 518 15.13 18.98 0.54
CA ASN A 518 15.26 17.66 -0.08
C ASN A 518 14.48 16.56 0.66
N THR A 519 13.51 16.94 1.49
CA THR A 519 12.41 16.04 1.84
C THR A 519 11.33 16.15 0.78
N ILE A 520 10.58 15.07 0.55
CA ILE A 520 9.54 15.04 -0.49
C ILE A 520 8.48 16.12 -0.26
N ILE A 521 8.12 16.38 1.00
CA ILE A 521 7.15 17.40 1.38
C ILE A 521 7.72 18.81 1.20
N ALA A 522 8.96 19.06 1.60
CA ALA A 522 9.56 20.38 1.45
C ALA A 522 9.77 20.71 -0.04
N TRP A 523 10.25 19.74 -0.83
CA TRP A 523 10.34 19.87 -2.28
C TRP A 523 8.97 20.21 -2.87
N TYR A 524 7.92 19.44 -2.54
CA TYR A 524 6.57 19.65 -3.04
C TYR A 524 6.03 21.05 -2.70
N MET A 525 6.16 21.48 -1.45
CA MET A 525 5.69 22.79 -1.00
C MET A 525 6.42 23.92 -1.70
N ASN A 526 7.75 23.84 -1.81
CA ASN A 526 8.56 24.86 -2.46
C ASN A 526 8.22 24.99 -3.95
N GLN A 527 7.96 23.86 -4.63
CA GLN A 527 7.48 23.88 -6.02
C GLN A 527 6.07 24.49 -6.12
N ALA A 528 5.16 24.13 -5.22
CA ALA A 528 3.80 24.66 -5.21
C ALA A 528 3.78 26.19 -4.98
N ILE A 529 4.58 26.70 -4.04
CA ILE A 529 4.74 28.14 -3.80
C ILE A 529 5.24 28.83 -5.07
N ALA A 530 6.33 28.33 -5.66
CA ALA A 530 6.91 28.92 -6.86
C ALA A 530 5.94 28.94 -8.04
N GLN A 531 5.23 27.83 -8.29
CA GLN A 531 4.23 27.75 -9.35
C GLN A 531 3.11 28.78 -9.19
N ARG A 532 2.55 28.92 -7.98
CA ARG A 532 1.45 29.86 -7.72
C ARG A 532 1.89 31.31 -7.83
N ILE A 533 3.12 31.62 -7.41
CA ILE A 533 3.72 32.94 -7.61
C ILE A 533 3.83 33.24 -9.12
N LEU A 534 4.34 32.31 -9.93
CA LEU A 534 4.45 32.49 -11.38
C LEU A 534 3.11 32.74 -12.08
N GLU A 535 2.03 32.06 -11.64
CA GLU A 535 0.68 32.31 -12.14
C GLU A 535 0.23 33.76 -11.87
N GLY A 536 0.69 34.37 -10.77
CA GLY A 536 0.50 35.79 -10.45
C GLY A 536 1.29 36.74 -11.36
N PHE A 537 2.54 36.40 -11.70
CA PHE A 537 3.39 37.18 -12.62
C PHE A 537 2.78 37.35 -14.02
N ASN A 538 1.94 36.39 -14.46
CA ASN A 538 1.22 36.50 -15.72
C ASN A 538 0.17 37.61 -15.73
N LYS A 539 -0.39 37.96 -14.57
CA LYS A 539 -1.54 38.87 -14.47
C LYS A 539 -1.15 40.28 -14.03
N LYS A 540 0.03 40.44 -13.43
CA LYS A 540 0.51 41.74 -12.89
C LYS A 540 1.70 42.30 -13.66
N GLY A 541 1.92 43.60 -13.46
CA GLY A 541 3.08 44.36 -13.93
C GLY A 541 4.33 44.06 -13.10
N LYS A 542 4.89 45.08 -12.42
CA LYS A 542 5.97 44.89 -11.45
C LYS A 542 5.44 44.27 -10.14
N ILE A 543 6.24 43.42 -9.51
CA ILE A 543 5.90 42.69 -8.29
C ILE A 543 6.98 42.90 -7.21
N ARG A 544 6.54 43.15 -5.97
CA ARG A 544 7.39 43.14 -4.77
C ARG A 544 7.04 41.93 -3.90
N ILE A 545 8.05 41.16 -3.51
CA ILE A 545 7.93 39.95 -2.68
C ILE A 545 8.58 40.20 -1.32
N LEU A 546 7.88 39.87 -0.23
CA LEU A 546 8.44 39.80 1.12
C LEU A 546 8.49 38.34 1.57
N GLU A 547 9.66 37.84 1.91
CA GLU A 547 9.82 36.53 2.54
C GLU A 547 10.28 36.71 3.99
N VAL A 548 9.49 36.19 4.93
CA VAL A 548 9.77 36.25 6.37
C VAL A 548 10.29 34.92 6.89
N GLY A 549 11.37 34.98 7.67
CA GLY A 549 12.05 33.78 8.19
C GLY A 549 12.62 32.90 7.08
N ALA A 550 13.25 33.52 6.07
CA ALA A 550 13.73 32.82 4.89
C ALA A 550 14.85 31.81 5.19
N GLY A 551 15.55 31.94 6.33
CA GLY A 551 16.51 30.97 6.84
C GLY A 551 17.63 30.67 5.85
N ILE A 552 17.84 29.39 5.55
CA ILE A 552 18.84 28.95 4.55
C ILE A 552 18.45 29.23 3.09
N GLY A 553 17.29 29.84 2.84
CA GLY A 553 16.79 30.19 1.51
C GLY A 553 16.27 29.00 0.71
N ALA A 554 15.71 28.00 1.39
CA ALA A 554 15.22 26.79 0.73
C ALA A 554 14.07 27.09 -0.23
N THR A 555 13.08 27.86 0.22
CA THR A 555 11.95 28.33 -0.60
C THR A 555 12.41 29.39 -1.59
N SER A 556 13.20 30.38 -1.14
CA SER A 556 13.71 31.47 -1.98
C SER A 556 14.44 30.97 -3.22
N ASP A 557 15.31 29.96 -3.07
CA ASP A 557 16.06 29.40 -4.19
C ASP A 557 15.14 28.85 -5.28
N VAL A 558 14.04 28.18 -4.92
CA VAL A 558 13.10 27.61 -5.88
C VAL A 558 12.27 28.71 -6.54
N VAL A 559 11.77 29.67 -5.76
CA VAL A 559 10.97 30.80 -6.26
C VAL A 559 11.78 31.67 -7.21
N ILE A 560 12.97 32.10 -6.79
CA ILE A 560 13.86 32.98 -7.57
C ILE A 560 14.28 32.29 -8.88
N LYS A 561 14.72 31.03 -8.82
CA LYS A 561 15.08 30.28 -10.03
C LYS A 561 13.90 30.15 -10.99
N SER A 562 12.70 29.91 -10.46
CA SER A 562 11.48 29.80 -11.28
C SER A 562 11.15 31.12 -11.97
N ILE A 563 11.23 32.25 -11.27
CA ILE A 563 11.03 33.60 -11.83
C ILE A 563 12.03 33.87 -12.97
N ILE A 564 13.31 33.57 -12.75
CA ILE A 564 14.37 33.79 -13.75
C ILE A 564 14.16 32.89 -14.97
N ASN A 565 13.94 31.59 -14.76
CA ASN A 565 13.80 30.61 -15.84
C ASN A 565 12.54 30.86 -16.68
N SER A 566 11.48 31.41 -16.09
CA SER A 566 10.28 31.83 -16.81
C SER A 566 10.40 33.20 -17.49
N GLY A 567 11.57 33.86 -17.38
CA GLY A 567 11.81 35.16 -18.01
C GLY A 567 10.98 36.30 -17.41
N TYR A 568 10.68 36.23 -16.10
CA TYR A 568 9.96 37.29 -15.37
C TYR A 568 10.86 38.16 -14.49
N GLU A 569 12.19 37.99 -14.55
CA GLU A 569 13.13 38.75 -13.72
C GLU A 569 12.94 40.28 -13.85
N GLN A 570 12.68 40.79 -15.06
CA GLN A 570 12.41 42.21 -15.32
C GLN A 570 11.12 42.75 -14.67
N LYS A 571 10.20 41.85 -14.27
CA LYS A 571 8.99 42.20 -13.53
C LYS A 571 9.21 42.15 -12.01
N LEU A 572 10.29 41.54 -11.52
CA LEU A 572 10.60 41.49 -10.10
C LEU A 572 11.27 42.82 -9.69
N GLU A 573 10.52 43.64 -8.96
CA GLU A 573 11.00 44.95 -8.50
C GLU A 573 11.81 44.84 -7.21
N GLU A 574 11.32 44.03 -6.27
CA GLU A 574 11.98 43.78 -4.99
C GLU A 574 11.72 42.34 -4.55
N TYR A 575 12.76 41.68 -4.03
CA TYR A 575 12.64 40.50 -3.20
C TYR A 575 13.24 40.83 -1.84
N CYS A 576 12.39 41.12 -0.86
CA CYS A 576 12.78 41.42 0.51
C CYS A 576 12.97 40.10 1.27
N TYR A 577 14.22 39.64 1.32
CA TYR A 577 14.64 38.47 2.05
C TYR A 577 14.90 38.84 3.51
N THR A 578 14.14 38.27 4.44
CA THR A 578 14.24 38.65 5.85
C THR A 578 14.39 37.43 6.77
N ASP A 579 15.14 37.62 7.85
CA ASP A 579 15.39 36.61 8.87
C ASP A 579 15.86 37.29 10.17
N LEU A 580 15.69 36.62 11.31
CA LEU A 580 16.21 37.10 12.60
C LEU A 580 17.74 36.96 12.69
N SER A 581 18.32 36.01 11.96
CA SER A 581 19.75 35.70 12.00
C SER A 581 20.54 36.47 10.94
N PRO A 582 21.50 37.33 11.35
CA PRO A 582 22.38 38.03 10.39
C PRO A 582 23.19 37.09 9.50
N TYR A 583 23.49 35.88 10.00
CA TYR A 583 24.24 34.86 9.26
C TYR A 583 23.54 34.48 7.95
N PHE A 584 22.23 34.23 8.01
CA PHE A 584 21.45 33.85 6.83
C PHE A 584 21.32 35.00 5.83
N LEU A 585 21.21 36.25 6.31
CA LEU A 585 21.18 37.44 5.45
C LEU A 585 22.49 37.65 4.69
N ILE A 586 23.63 37.45 5.36
CA ILE A 586 24.95 37.50 4.72
C ILE A 586 25.05 36.42 3.63
N LYS A 587 24.65 35.18 3.95
CA LYS A 587 24.64 34.07 2.99
C LYS A 587 23.73 34.33 1.79
N ALA A 588 22.55 34.91 2.00
CA ALA A 588 21.65 35.30 0.92
C ALA A 588 22.30 36.35 0.01
N ARG A 589 22.93 37.40 0.55
CA ARG A 589 23.65 38.42 -0.25
C ARG A 589 24.79 37.81 -1.06
N GLU A 590 25.54 36.87 -0.49
CA GLU A 590 26.60 36.15 -1.19
C GLU A 590 26.05 35.31 -2.35
N ARG A 591 24.99 34.52 -2.07
CA ARG A 591 24.34 33.62 -3.03
C ARG A 591 23.73 34.37 -4.20
N TYR A 592 23.08 35.50 -3.94
CA TYR A 592 22.34 36.29 -4.91
C TYR A 592 23.03 37.61 -5.29
N LYS A 593 24.36 37.68 -5.19
CA LYS A 593 25.14 38.93 -5.42
C LYS A 593 24.92 39.64 -6.76
N ARG A 594 24.32 38.98 -7.75
CA ARG A 594 23.98 39.56 -9.07
C ARG A 594 22.55 40.09 -9.15
N ALA A 595 21.67 39.74 -8.21
CA ALA A 595 20.28 40.16 -8.14
C ALA A 595 20.17 41.57 -7.55
N ARG A 596 20.02 42.58 -8.41
CA ARG A 596 19.89 43.99 -7.97
C ARG A 596 18.57 44.29 -7.25
N TRP A 597 17.57 43.45 -7.46
CA TRP A 597 16.25 43.51 -6.82
C TRP A 597 16.23 42.86 -5.42
N LEU A 598 17.31 42.19 -5.00
CA LEU A 598 17.37 41.56 -3.68
C LEU A 598 17.63 42.61 -2.60
N VAL A 599 16.75 42.67 -1.61
CA VAL A 599 16.93 43.44 -0.38
C VAL A 599 17.00 42.46 0.79
N THR A 600 17.94 42.65 1.70
CA THR A 600 18.06 41.82 2.92
C THR A 600 17.83 42.67 4.16
N LYS A 601 16.97 42.22 5.07
CA LYS A 601 16.66 42.93 6.33
C LYS A 601 16.60 41.96 7.51
N GLU A 602 17.17 42.36 8.63
CA GLU A 602 17.03 41.66 9.90
C GLU A 602 15.70 42.07 10.52
N ILE A 603 14.81 41.11 10.75
CA ILE A 603 13.50 41.37 11.36
C ILE A 603 13.16 40.31 12.41
N ASP A 604 12.52 40.75 13.48
CA ASP A 604 11.74 39.91 14.39
C ASP A 604 10.25 40.09 14.06
N ILE A 605 9.60 39.00 13.65
CA ILE A 605 8.19 39.01 13.26
C ILE A 605 7.21 39.14 14.43
N ASN A 606 7.70 39.02 15.68
CA ASN A 606 6.87 39.22 16.88
C ASN A 606 6.62 40.69 17.21
N ILE A 607 7.40 41.61 16.63
CA ILE A 607 7.26 43.06 16.81
C ILE A 607 6.75 43.73 15.52
N SER A 608 6.44 45.02 15.58
CA SER A 608 5.92 45.77 14.44
C SER A 608 6.89 45.72 13.26
N LEU A 609 6.43 45.26 12.10
CA LEU A 609 7.24 45.23 10.87
C LEU A 609 7.50 46.65 10.34
N GLN A 610 6.54 47.56 10.54
CA GLN A 610 6.67 48.97 10.18
C GLN A 610 7.82 49.65 10.93
N GLU A 611 7.92 49.41 12.25
CA GLU A 611 9.00 49.97 13.08
C GLU A 611 10.38 49.44 12.68
N GLN A 612 10.43 48.28 12.02
CA GLN A 612 11.64 47.66 11.46
C GLN A 612 11.89 48.05 10.00
N GLY A 613 11.15 49.03 9.48
CA GLY A 613 11.34 49.58 8.14
C GLY A 613 10.76 48.71 7.02
N ILE A 614 9.80 47.83 7.30
CA ILE A 614 8.98 47.17 6.28
C ILE A 614 7.79 48.09 5.96
N GLU A 615 7.64 48.42 4.69
CA GLU A 615 6.60 49.35 4.23
C GLU A 615 5.20 48.71 4.31
N GLU A 616 4.21 49.49 4.76
CA GLU A 616 2.82 49.05 4.81
C GLU A 616 2.20 49.01 3.41
N TYR A 617 1.31 48.04 3.17
CA TYR A 617 0.56 47.86 1.92
C TYR A 617 1.43 47.84 0.65
N ALA A 618 2.66 47.36 0.77
CA ALA A 618 3.69 47.49 -0.26
C ALA A 618 3.94 46.21 -1.07
N TYR A 619 3.62 45.05 -0.50
CA TYR A 619 4.01 43.76 -1.05
C TYR A 619 2.86 43.06 -1.77
N ASP A 620 3.12 42.63 -3.00
CA ASP A 620 2.19 41.84 -3.82
C ASP A 620 2.15 40.37 -3.37
N VAL A 621 3.27 39.89 -2.85
CA VAL A 621 3.45 38.52 -2.39
C VAL A 621 4.13 38.53 -1.03
N ILE A 622 3.56 37.82 -0.06
CA ILE A 622 4.23 37.46 1.19
C ILE A 622 4.48 35.95 1.19
N ILE A 623 5.64 35.53 1.67
CA ILE A 623 6.03 34.12 1.84
C ILE A 623 6.45 33.91 3.30
N ALA A 624 5.91 32.87 3.93
CA ALA A 624 6.34 32.39 5.24
C ALA A 624 6.38 30.86 5.23
N ALA A 625 7.56 30.26 5.33
CA ALA A 625 7.74 28.81 5.26
C ALA A 625 8.38 28.28 6.55
N GLY A 626 7.58 27.60 7.38
CA GLY A 626 8.03 26.96 8.61
C GLY A 626 8.48 27.92 9.70
N VAL A 627 7.82 29.07 9.84
CA VAL A 627 8.24 30.17 10.73
C VAL A 627 7.13 30.63 11.68
N ILE A 628 5.88 30.65 11.25
CA ILE A 628 4.74 31.20 12.01
C ILE A 628 4.40 30.31 13.21
N ASN A 629 4.64 29.01 13.14
CA ASN A 629 4.52 28.14 14.31
C ASN A 629 5.57 28.42 15.40
N ASN A 630 6.57 29.29 15.18
CA ASN A 630 7.59 29.64 16.17
C ASN A 630 7.48 31.10 16.66
N VAL A 631 6.27 31.65 16.69
CA VAL A 631 5.98 33.00 17.21
C VAL A 631 5.24 32.97 18.55
N ASP A 632 5.24 34.09 19.26
CA ASP A 632 4.56 34.25 20.55
C ASP A 632 3.02 34.25 20.42
N ASP A 633 2.48 35.07 19.51
CA ASP A 633 1.05 35.20 19.21
C ASP A 633 0.82 35.15 17.69
N THR A 634 0.26 34.02 17.22
CA THR A 634 0.02 33.80 15.79
C THR A 634 -0.91 34.85 15.18
N ILE A 635 -1.98 35.27 15.86
CA ILE A 635 -2.96 36.19 15.28
C ILE A 635 -2.36 37.59 15.15
N SER A 636 -1.60 38.03 16.15
CA SER A 636 -0.88 39.30 16.11
C SER A 636 0.10 39.35 14.93
N VAL A 637 0.89 38.30 14.75
CA VAL A 637 1.86 38.22 13.64
C VAL A 637 1.16 38.19 12.28
N LEU A 638 0.08 37.42 12.13
CA LEU A 638 -0.70 37.37 10.90
C LEU A 638 -1.29 38.74 10.55
N LYS A 639 -1.77 39.50 11.56
CA LYS A 639 -2.21 40.89 11.36
C LYS A 639 -1.06 41.77 10.90
N ASN A 640 0.11 41.72 11.54
CA ASN A 640 1.25 42.53 11.12
C ASN A 640 1.65 42.25 9.67
N LEU A 641 1.66 40.98 9.25
CA LEU A 641 1.92 40.59 7.86
C LEU A 641 0.83 41.10 6.90
N LEU A 642 -0.45 41.02 7.29
CA LEU A 642 -1.54 41.59 6.50
C LEU A 642 -1.37 43.10 6.25
N HIS A 643 -0.87 43.87 7.22
CA HIS A 643 -0.63 45.31 7.06
C HIS A 643 0.51 45.62 6.08
N CYS A 644 1.42 44.69 5.81
CA CYS A 644 2.46 44.84 4.79
C CYS A 644 1.96 44.47 3.38
N MET A 645 0.84 43.75 3.27
CA MET A 645 0.33 43.19 2.03
C MET A 645 -0.60 44.17 1.30
N LYS A 646 -0.51 44.24 -0.03
CA LYS A 646 -1.49 44.96 -0.87
C LYS A 646 -2.87 44.30 -0.81
N MET A 647 -3.92 45.07 -1.07
CA MET A 647 -5.32 44.58 -1.07
C MET A 647 -5.57 43.43 -2.06
N ASP A 648 -4.86 43.39 -3.17
CA ASP A 648 -4.91 42.33 -4.18
C ASP A 648 -3.69 41.38 -4.11
N GLY A 649 -2.97 41.40 -2.98
CA GLY A 649 -1.80 40.56 -2.72
C GLY A 649 -2.16 39.14 -2.28
N PHE A 650 -1.17 38.27 -2.34
CA PHE A 650 -1.28 36.88 -1.87
C PHE A 650 -0.23 36.57 -0.80
N PHE A 651 -0.65 35.83 0.21
CA PHE A 651 0.22 35.31 1.25
C PHE A 651 0.31 33.78 1.15
N TYR A 652 1.51 33.28 0.89
CA TYR A 652 1.84 31.87 0.81
C TYR A 652 2.48 31.43 2.12
N MET A 653 1.75 30.63 2.89
CA MET A 653 2.20 30.17 4.21
C MET A 653 2.30 28.64 4.24
N SER A 654 3.52 28.10 4.34
CA SER A 654 3.74 26.65 4.49
C SER A 654 4.08 26.31 5.93
N GLU A 655 3.27 25.47 6.57
CA GLU A 655 3.41 25.15 8.00
C GLU A 655 3.10 23.69 8.31
N ALA A 656 3.69 23.18 9.39
CA ALA A 656 3.21 21.97 10.05
C ALA A 656 1.81 22.20 10.64
N VAL A 657 0.97 21.17 10.59
CA VAL A 657 -0.43 21.19 11.00
C VAL A 657 -0.67 20.05 11.99
N GLY A 658 -0.81 20.38 13.27
CA GLY A 658 -0.87 19.36 14.32
C GLY A 658 0.53 18.91 14.79
N GLU A 659 0.57 17.97 15.73
CA GLU A 659 1.81 17.56 16.39
C GLU A 659 2.67 16.67 15.49
N SER A 660 3.79 17.23 15.02
CA SER A 660 4.84 16.46 14.39
C SER A 660 5.70 15.77 15.45
N ILE A 661 5.51 14.46 15.63
CA ILE A 661 6.27 13.67 16.62
C ILE A 661 7.79 13.76 16.42
N PRO A 662 8.34 13.69 15.19
CA PRO A 662 9.77 13.85 14.97
C PRO A 662 10.27 15.25 15.40
N MET A 663 9.44 16.29 15.28
CA MET A 663 9.79 17.63 15.75
C MET A 663 9.73 17.77 17.27
N LEU A 664 8.88 16.99 17.95
CA LEU A 664 8.81 16.91 19.41
C LEU A 664 10.05 16.28 20.06
N ILE A 665 10.87 15.55 19.31
CA ILE A 665 12.15 15.00 19.79
C ILE A 665 13.36 15.79 19.29
N SER A 666 13.15 16.87 18.53
CA SER A 666 14.23 17.61 17.87
C SER A 666 14.00 19.12 17.84
N GLN A 667 13.23 19.69 16.90
CA GLN A 667 13.09 21.15 16.78
C GLN A 667 12.42 21.82 17.98
N VAL A 668 11.57 21.12 18.75
CA VAL A 668 10.87 21.69 19.91
C VAL A 668 11.82 22.30 20.95
N PHE A 669 13.06 21.81 21.05
CA PHE A 669 14.09 22.31 21.96
C PHE A 669 14.68 23.67 21.55
N MET A 670 14.39 24.14 20.33
CA MET A 670 14.74 25.46 19.83
C MET A 670 13.56 26.44 19.89
N MET A 671 12.38 25.98 20.32
CA MET A 671 11.16 26.77 20.37
C MET A 671 10.91 27.32 21.77
N GLN A 672 10.15 28.42 21.84
CA GLN A 672 9.64 28.96 23.10
C GLN A 672 8.19 28.49 23.35
N LYS A 673 7.74 28.63 24.59
CA LYS A 673 6.33 28.39 24.93
C LYS A 673 5.48 29.50 24.30
N ALA A 674 4.63 29.15 23.34
CA ALA A 674 3.66 30.06 22.73
C ALA A 674 2.69 30.63 23.78
N LYS A 675 2.15 31.83 23.51
CA LYS A 675 1.23 32.57 24.39
C LYS A 675 -0.17 32.73 23.77
N ASP A 676 -0.54 31.81 22.88
CA ASP A 676 -1.79 31.82 22.14
C ASP A 676 -2.61 30.52 22.34
N ALA A 677 -3.50 30.22 21.40
CA ALA A 677 -4.37 29.05 21.45
C ALA A 677 -3.61 27.72 21.68
N ARG A 678 -2.33 27.64 21.29
CA ARG A 678 -1.46 26.47 21.54
C ARG A 678 -1.21 26.21 23.02
N GLU A 679 -1.11 27.25 23.84
CA GLU A 679 -0.88 27.11 25.29
C GLU A 679 -2.05 26.38 25.95
N ASN A 680 -3.28 26.81 25.64
CA ASN A 680 -4.50 26.21 26.19
C ASN A 680 -4.74 24.79 25.66
N ALA A 681 -4.35 24.53 24.41
CA ALA A 681 -4.47 23.20 23.80
C ALA A 681 -3.33 22.24 24.19
N ASN A 682 -2.29 22.73 24.89
CA ASN A 682 -1.06 22.00 25.17
C ASN A 682 -0.42 21.41 23.89
N MET A 683 -0.27 22.25 22.87
CA MET A 683 0.30 21.89 21.57
C MET A 683 1.55 22.73 21.23
N THR A 684 2.39 22.21 20.33
CA THR A 684 3.52 22.90 19.70
C THR A 684 3.08 23.67 18.47
N PHE A 685 2.31 23.01 17.61
CA PHE A 685 1.87 23.50 16.31
C PHE A 685 0.35 23.65 16.30
N LEU A 686 -0.17 24.63 15.56
CA LEU A 686 -1.62 24.79 15.43
C LEU A 686 -2.22 23.60 14.66
N SER A 687 -3.37 23.11 15.13
CA SER A 687 -4.19 22.19 14.33
C SER A 687 -4.79 22.92 13.12
N ARG A 688 -5.28 22.15 12.13
CA ARG A 688 -5.92 22.73 10.92
C ARG A 688 -7.08 23.67 11.27
N LYS A 689 -7.89 23.26 12.25
CA LYS A 689 -9.02 24.07 12.76
C LYS A 689 -8.53 25.38 13.38
N MET A 690 -7.47 25.33 14.19
CA MET A 690 -6.90 26.52 14.83
C MET A 690 -6.29 27.47 13.80
N TRP A 691 -5.68 26.96 12.72
CA TRP A 691 -5.23 27.79 11.61
C TRP A 691 -6.37 28.56 10.95
N TYR A 692 -7.49 27.88 10.67
CA TYR A 692 -8.66 28.54 10.07
C TYR A 692 -9.24 29.65 10.96
N GLU A 693 -9.35 29.39 12.27
CA GLU A 693 -9.77 30.39 13.26
C GLU A 693 -8.79 31.56 13.33
N ALA A 694 -7.49 31.29 13.24
CA ALA A 694 -6.45 32.33 13.24
C ALA A 694 -6.53 33.22 12.00
N PHE A 695 -6.76 32.65 10.81
CA PHE A 695 -6.91 33.42 9.57
C PHE A 695 -8.14 34.33 9.62
N GLU A 696 -9.30 33.79 10.04
CA GLU A 696 -10.54 34.56 10.19
C GLU A 696 -10.35 35.74 11.14
N ARG A 697 -9.75 35.50 12.32
CA ARG A 697 -9.50 36.55 13.32
C ARG A 697 -8.43 37.57 12.90
N ALA A 698 -7.55 37.19 11.97
CA ALA A 698 -6.54 38.08 11.40
C ALA A 698 -7.07 38.90 10.21
N GLY A 699 -8.25 38.59 9.66
CA GLY A 699 -8.79 39.24 8.46
C GLY A 699 -8.20 38.68 7.15
N LEU A 700 -7.81 37.40 7.16
CA LEU A 700 -7.28 36.69 5.99
C LEU A 700 -8.29 35.65 5.50
N LEU A 701 -8.56 35.66 4.19
CA LEU A 701 -9.36 34.65 3.52
C LEU A 701 -8.47 33.51 3.00
N LEU A 702 -8.80 32.26 3.35
CA LEU A 702 -8.21 31.08 2.73
C LEU A 702 -8.75 30.88 1.31
N VAL A 703 -7.89 31.07 0.32
CA VAL A 703 -8.20 30.89 -1.11
C VAL A 703 -8.06 29.44 -1.51
N ASP A 704 -6.96 28.81 -1.09
CA ASP A 704 -6.65 27.43 -1.42
C ASP A 704 -5.65 26.84 -0.41
N MET A 705 -5.56 25.51 -0.41
CA MET A 705 -4.70 24.74 0.48
C MET A 705 -4.22 23.47 -0.20
N THR A 706 -2.93 23.16 -0.07
CA THR A 706 -2.34 21.94 -0.63
C THR A 706 -1.31 21.34 0.36
N PRO A 707 -1.08 20.02 0.39
CA PRO A 707 -1.81 18.96 -0.31
C PRO A 707 -3.30 18.90 0.06
N LYS A 708 -4.13 18.43 -0.88
CA LYS A 708 -5.53 18.04 -0.61
C LYS A 708 -5.57 16.73 0.18
N GLU A 709 -6.71 16.41 0.79
CA GLU A 709 -6.86 15.20 1.60
C GLU A 709 -6.61 13.90 0.81
N GLU A 710 -6.90 13.94 -0.49
CA GLU A 710 -6.70 12.83 -1.42
C GLU A 710 -5.26 12.75 -1.99
N ASP A 711 -4.42 13.76 -1.73
CA ASP A 711 -3.02 13.73 -2.17
C ASP A 711 -2.21 12.80 -1.26
N LYS A 712 -1.38 11.95 -1.89
CA LYS A 712 -0.49 10.99 -1.21
C LYS A 712 0.41 11.58 -0.13
N LEU A 713 0.71 12.88 -0.19
CA LEU A 713 1.55 13.56 0.80
C LEU A 713 0.76 14.12 2.00
N TYR A 714 -0.58 14.04 2.01
CA TYR A 714 -1.41 14.61 3.08
C TYR A 714 -1.06 14.06 4.47
N ALA A 715 -0.64 12.80 4.55
CA ALA A 715 -0.23 12.13 5.78
C ALA A 715 1.04 12.72 6.43
N LEU A 716 1.78 13.61 5.76
CA LEU A 716 2.95 14.30 6.33
C LEU A 716 2.58 15.50 7.18
N GLU A 717 1.29 15.87 7.24
CA GLU A 717 0.76 16.89 8.13
C GLU A 717 1.46 18.26 8.01
N GLN A 718 1.85 18.60 6.78
CA GLN A 718 2.28 19.95 6.41
C GLN A 718 1.30 20.51 5.38
N SER A 719 1.07 21.81 5.39
CA SER A 719 0.15 22.46 4.47
C SER A 719 0.67 23.81 4.02
N LEU A 720 0.58 24.05 2.73
CA LEU A 720 0.64 25.37 2.12
C LEU A 720 -0.76 25.95 2.12
N PHE A 721 -0.95 27.05 2.84
CA PHE A 721 -2.13 27.89 2.82
C PHE A 721 -1.89 29.07 1.89
N ILE A 722 -2.85 29.33 1.00
CA ILE A 722 -2.84 30.47 0.08
C ILE A 722 -3.91 31.43 0.57
N LEU A 723 -3.46 32.59 1.06
CA LEU A 723 -4.29 33.56 1.78
C LEU A 723 -4.35 34.88 1.01
N ARG A 724 -5.41 35.65 1.21
CA ARG A 724 -5.55 37.03 0.72
C ARG A 724 -6.26 37.91 1.77
N PRO A 725 -6.17 39.25 1.68
CA PRO A 725 -7.02 40.13 2.48
C PRO A 725 -8.51 39.81 2.33
N GLN A 726 -9.28 39.88 3.42
CA GLN A 726 -10.73 39.66 3.43
C GLN A 726 -11.51 40.73 2.65
#